data_AF-A6GBL2-F1
#
_entry.id   AF-A6GBL2-F1
#
_cell.length_a   1.000
_cell.length_b   1.000
_cell.length_c   1.000
_cell.angle_alpha   90.00
_cell.angle_beta   90.00
_cell.angle_gamma   90.00
#
_symmetry.space_group_name_H-M   'P 1'
#
loop_
_entity.id
_entity.type
_entity.pdbx_description
1 polymer ?
#
loop_
_entity_poly.entity_id
_entity_poly.type
_entity_poly.pdbx_seq_one_letter_code
_entity_poly.pdbx_strand_id
1 'polypeptide(L)'
;MTFMTTPLLLALAKKKEIDVSAHIDVSTQALWIAAAAVAIFFILRPELWRRIFFERRDARPAALTRIAFGITIMWTFLDLLVLQGEFLFTDQGLLLTEMARKNYGGKMRTLWDPEYGVEHWWDYFMILTDRWTVLFIRSDPPFVYAMFGVLFFCCTMMIIGWRTRLFTVLTWLAVLQLYNYNPIYFTGGDTVLRVHAFFMIFVDWGQAYSVDSWRKRRKAISKGETAALPDYKQIAGWPRIIFMIQLAAIYSSTGLLKSGKTWADGTALYYALNLDHFYRFPNHLMNAWMTKLYITRGAAILVHWWEILFPLLFLGEALRGWDRDEKAGTWQGPVPRWTLYCVAMAASIYGVWYGPSWTRPLPLLLLAGLILVDRMWLKEADTSGKGALSWVVRVSSWACVVVFFVVAAYMADLGVHYYYKPGAKVAAFWKNKEMLGTLASVMTLVIPAFAGGLILGLRRWAPKVYLFVRDWLLGKRFWLVLGFLFHLGIDASMNVGTFVQVMIAVYPIWLAGQDIDKMWWYLYRLPAKPGEGGRPAWPEGKLKQGLRLAIAPFERAVYRVERDPWVVVHGADDVDVRRVALLRCWDLGQRLRFELDEDRAKGAPLTLRAPDGKSTLTGADAGAVLIPLFPGLWWLWPLSLVPGVGKLAVLILRQRG
;
A
#
# COMPACT_ATOMS: atom_id res chain seq x y z
N MET A 1 57.02 48.95 7.07
CA MET A 1 55.83 49.52 7.74
C MET A 1 55.02 48.36 8.29
N THR A 2 54.92 48.34 9.61
CA THR A 2 54.54 47.21 10.45
C THR A 2 53.04 46.91 10.35
N PHE A 3 52.73 45.61 10.38
CA PHE A 3 51.40 45.03 10.53
C PHE A 3 50.59 45.67 11.65
N MET A 4 49.38 46.13 11.33
CA MET A 4 48.22 46.08 12.23
C MET A 4 46.97 45.79 11.40
N THR A 5 46.89 44.55 10.91
CA THR A 5 45.60 43.90 10.63
C THR A 5 44.84 43.79 11.95
N THR A 6 43.85 44.65 12.15
CA THR A 6 43.02 44.69 13.37
C THR A 6 42.35 43.32 13.58
N PRO A 7 42.54 42.66 14.74
CA PRO A 7 41.84 41.41 15.09
C PRO A 7 40.30 41.56 15.09
N LEU A 8 39.81 42.79 15.14
CA LEU A 8 38.39 43.14 15.17
C LEU A 8 37.65 42.78 13.86
N LEU A 9 38.31 42.86 12.70
CA LEU A 9 37.69 42.54 11.39
C LEU A 9 37.68 41.03 11.11
N LEU A 10 38.64 40.27 11.64
CA LEU A 10 38.59 38.80 11.60
C LEU A 10 37.61 38.22 12.64
N ALA A 11 37.43 38.90 13.77
CA ALA A 11 36.42 38.54 14.78
C ALA A 11 34.97 38.74 14.29
N LEU A 12 34.74 39.69 13.38
CA LEU A 12 33.43 39.92 12.74
C LEU A 12 33.13 38.98 11.56
N ALA A 13 34.10 38.19 11.10
CA ALA A 13 33.96 37.29 9.95
C ALA A 13 33.80 35.80 10.31
N LYS A 14 33.96 35.41 11.58
CA LYS A 14 33.45 34.11 12.05
C LYS A 14 31.97 34.28 12.37
N LYS A 15 31.10 34.04 11.38
CA LYS A 15 29.75 33.54 11.69
C LYS A 15 29.97 32.41 12.70
N LYS A 16 29.56 32.61 13.95
CA LYS A 16 29.48 31.53 14.92
C LYS A 16 28.71 30.43 14.20
N GLU A 17 29.37 29.34 13.83
CA GLU A 17 28.65 28.17 13.35
C GLU A 17 27.64 27.89 14.43
N ILE A 18 26.37 28.05 14.08
CA ILE A 18 25.30 27.81 15.03
C ILE A 18 25.43 26.32 15.32
N ASP A 19 25.85 26.02 16.54
CA ASP A 19 26.05 24.65 16.98
C ASP A 19 24.68 23.97 17.02
N VAL A 20 24.36 23.27 15.94
CA VAL A 20 23.11 22.52 15.82
C VAL A 20 23.05 21.45 16.92
N SER A 21 24.20 20.95 17.39
CA SER A 21 24.26 19.92 18.43
C SER A 21 23.77 20.41 19.80
N ALA A 22 23.98 21.71 20.12
CA ALA A 22 23.50 22.32 21.37
C ALA A 22 21.97 22.32 21.53
N HIS A 23 21.22 22.13 20.43
CA HIS A 23 19.76 22.11 20.43
C HIS A 23 19.18 20.75 20.04
N ILE A 24 20.01 19.74 19.78
CA ILE A 24 19.55 18.36 19.54
C ILE A 24 18.79 17.87 20.77
N ASP A 25 19.30 18.11 21.98
CA ASP A 25 18.65 17.66 23.21
C ASP A 25 17.29 18.32 23.43
N VAL A 26 17.21 19.64 23.25
CA VAL A 26 15.95 20.40 23.39
C VAL A 26 14.94 19.98 22.33
N SER A 27 15.38 19.82 21.07
CA SER A 27 14.54 19.33 19.99
C SER A 27 14.06 17.91 20.30
N THR A 28 14.96 17.03 20.75
CA THR A 28 14.63 15.65 21.14
C THR A 28 13.61 15.62 22.28
N GLN A 29 13.77 16.45 23.30
CA GLN A 29 12.80 16.56 24.41
C GLN A 29 11.44 17.05 23.91
N ALA A 30 11.41 18.08 23.07
CA ALA A 30 10.17 18.57 22.47
C ALA A 30 9.48 17.47 21.64
N LEU A 31 10.24 16.68 20.87
CA LEU A 31 9.73 15.50 20.16
C LEU A 31 9.12 14.47 21.11
N TRP A 32 9.77 14.18 22.22
CA TRP A 32 9.24 13.28 23.25
C TRP A 32 7.95 13.81 23.88
N ILE A 33 7.85 15.13 24.11
CA ILE A 33 6.62 15.76 24.61
C ILE A 33 5.49 15.61 23.58
N ALA A 34 5.75 15.83 22.30
CA ALA A 34 4.75 15.61 21.24
C ALA A 34 4.31 14.13 21.17
N ALA A 35 5.27 13.19 21.25
CA ALA A 35 4.98 11.77 21.26
C ALA A 35 4.17 11.35 22.51
N ALA A 36 4.53 11.86 23.68
CA ALA A 36 3.82 11.61 24.94
C ALA A 36 2.41 12.19 24.91
N ALA A 37 2.24 13.42 24.40
CA ALA A 37 0.91 14.03 24.23
C ALA A 37 0.00 13.15 23.36
N VAL A 38 0.55 12.54 22.32
CA VAL A 38 -0.19 11.65 21.41
C VAL A 38 -0.48 10.30 22.06
N ALA A 39 0.46 9.74 22.82
CA ALA A 39 0.23 8.52 23.59
C ALA A 39 -0.87 8.72 24.63
N ILE A 40 -0.79 9.79 25.43
CA ILE A 40 -1.79 10.18 26.43
C ILE A 40 -3.15 10.40 25.77
N PHE A 41 -3.16 11.10 24.63
CA PHE A 41 -4.37 11.31 23.84
C PHE A 41 -5.10 9.99 23.54
N PHE A 42 -4.36 8.95 23.14
CA PHE A 42 -4.95 7.64 22.85
C PHE A 42 -5.30 6.81 24.08
N ILE A 43 -4.56 6.96 25.18
CA ILE A 43 -4.92 6.38 26.48
C ILE A 43 -6.25 6.94 26.96
N LEU A 44 -6.47 8.25 26.77
CA LEU A 44 -7.73 8.92 27.11
C LEU A 44 -8.87 8.53 26.17
N ARG A 45 -8.57 8.12 24.93
CA ARG A 45 -9.55 7.84 23.86
C ARG A 45 -9.38 6.45 23.24
N PRO A 46 -9.51 5.37 24.04
CA PRO A 46 -9.29 4.00 23.55
C PRO A 46 -10.31 3.59 22.48
N GLU A 47 -11.50 4.21 22.43
CA GLU A 47 -12.51 3.95 21.41
C GLU A 47 -12.06 4.36 20.01
N LEU A 48 -11.22 5.39 19.92
CA LEU A 48 -10.63 5.88 18.67
C LEU A 48 -9.57 4.92 18.17
N TRP A 49 -8.72 4.46 19.08
CA TRP A 49 -7.74 3.43 18.79
C TRP A 49 -8.41 2.14 18.27
N ARG A 50 -9.49 1.70 18.94
CA ARG A 50 -10.28 0.54 18.53
C ARG A 50 -10.87 0.67 17.13
N ARG A 51 -11.39 1.84 16.78
CA ARG A 51 -12.01 2.09 15.46
C ARG A 51 -11.00 2.18 14.34
N ILE A 52 -9.87 2.85 14.55
CA ILE A 52 -8.81 2.93 13.52
C ILE A 52 -8.25 1.54 13.30
N PHE A 53 -7.67 0.95 14.33
CA PHE A 53 -6.80 -0.21 14.19
C PHE A 53 -7.56 -1.54 14.26
N PHE A 54 -8.65 -1.65 15.01
CA PHE A 54 -9.25 -2.95 15.31
C PHE A 54 -10.61 -3.20 14.66
N GLU A 55 -11.17 -2.24 13.94
CA GLU A 55 -12.36 -2.48 13.14
C GLU A 55 -12.10 -3.59 12.11
N ARG A 56 -13.08 -4.49 11.97
CA ARG A 56 -13.00 -5.60 11.02
C ARG A 56 -13.28 -5.05 9.61
N ARG A 57 -12.35 -5.31 8.68
CA ARG A 57 -12.38 -4.79 7.31
C ARG A 57 -12.39 -5.92 6.29
N ASP A 58 -12.85 -5.58 5.09
CA ASP A 58 -12.89 -6.51 3.96
C ASP A 58 -11.49 -7.06 3.65
N ALA A 59 -11.40 -8.37 3.45
CA ALA A 59 -10.16 -9.09 3.18
C ALA A 59 -9.70 -9.00 1.72
N ARG A 60 -10.58 -8.63 0.78
CA ARG A 60 -10.28 -8.61 -0.66
C ARG A 60 -9.11 -7.69 -1.04
N PRO A 61 -8.98 -6.45 -0.50
CA PRO A 61 -7.81 -5.60 -0.77
C PRO A 61 -6.50 -6.24 -0.35
N ALA A 62 -6.49 -6.89 0.82
CA ALA A 62 -5.32 -7.61 1.33
C ALA A 62 -4.98 -8.83 0.46
N ALA A 63 -6.00 -9.55 -0.02
CA ALA A 63 -5.82 -10.68 -0.93
C ALA A 63 -5.28 -10.26 -2.32
N LEU A 64 -5.71 -9.12 -2.86
CA LEU A 64 -5.13 -8.57 -4.09
C LEU A 64 -3.68 -8.12 -3.87
N THR A 65 -3.39 -7.53 -2.71
CA THR A 65 -2.02 -7.15 -2.32
C THR A 65 -1.12 -8.38 -2.26
N ARG A 66 -1.59 -9.50 -1.68
CA ARG A 66 -0.87 -10.79 -1.67
C ARG A 66 -0.48 -11.27 -3.06
N ILE A 67 -1.41 -11.21 -4.00
CA ILE A 67 -1.18 -11.66 -5.37
C ILE A 67 -0.21 -10.71 -6.08
N ALA A 68 -0.49 -9.41 -6.07
CA ALA A 68 0.34 -8.41 -6.73
C ALA A 68 1.78 -8.42 -6.18
N PHE A 69 1.93 -8.36 -4.86
CA PHE A 69 3.22 -8.33 -4.20
C PHE A 69 3.97 -9.65 -4.32
N GLY A 70 3.28 -10.80 -4.26
CA GLY A 70 3.90 -12.10 -4.52
C GLY A 70 4.43 -12.21 -5.95
N ILE A 71 3.66 -11.76 -6.95
CA ILE A 71 4.13 -11.71 -8.34
C ILE A 71 5.36 -10.82 -8.45
N THR A 72 5.38 -9.66 -7.79
CA THR A 72 6.54 -8.77 -7.78
C THR A 72 7.77 -9.42 -7.14
N ILE A 73 7.64 -10.08 -5.98
CA ILE A 73 8.75 -10.85 -5.39
C ILE A 73 9.27 -11.87 -6.38
N MET A 74 8.38 -12.66 -6.97
CA MET A 74 8.77 -13.70 -7.92
C MET A 74 9.48 -13.11 -9.13
N TRP A 75 8.99 -11.99 -9.66
CA TRP A 75 9.61 -11.26 -10.77
C TRP A 75 10.99 -10.71 -10.40
N THR A 76 11.13 -10.04 -9.25
CA THR A 76 12.40 -9.49 -8.76
C THR A 76 13.47 -10.57 -8.65
N PHE A 77 13.14 -11.72 -8.07
CA PHE A 77 14.13 -12.79 -7.92
C PHE A 77 14.34 -13.61 -9.20
N LEU A 78 13.36 -13.65 -10.11
CA LEU A 78 13.56 -14.23 -11.43
C LEU A 78 14.54 -13.39 -12.26
N ASP A 79 14.37 -12.07 -12.24
CA ASP A 79 15.27 -11.12 -12.93
C ASP A 79 16.71 -11.25 -12.40
N LEU A 80 16.87 -11.26 -11.07
CA LEU A 80 18.17 -11.47 -10.43
C LEU A 80 18.79 -12.83 -10.77
N LEU A 81 18.00 -13.90 -10.75
CA LEU A 81 18.47 -15.25 -11.07
C LEU A 81 18.97 -15.34 -12.51
N VAL A 82 18.16 -14.89 -13.47
CA VAL A 82 18.42 -15.04 -14.91
C VAL A 82 19.59 -14.17 -15.36
N LEU A 83 19.68 -12.94 -14.87
CA LEU A 83 20.70 -12.00 -15.33
C LEU A 83 22.00 -12.11 -14.53
N GLN A 84 21.92 -12.42 -13.24
CA GLN A 84 23.04 -12.20 -12.31
C GLN A 84 23.15 -13.26 -11.20
N GLY A 85 22.44 -14.40 -11.31
CA GLY A 85 22.33 -15.40 -10.25
C GLY A 85 23.68 -15.96 -9.82
N GLU A 86 24.48 -16.42 -10.78
CA GLU A 86 25.82 -16.94 -10.54
C GLU A 86 26.75 -15.84 -10.04
N PHE A 87 26.78 -14.70 -10.73
CA PHE A 87 27.67 -13.59 -10.40
C PHE A 87 27.45 -13.01 -8.99
N LEU A 88 26.21 -12.93 -8.51
CA LEU A 88 25.89 -12.26 -7.24
C LEU A 88 25.82 -13.19 -6.03
N PHE A 89 25.42 -14.45 -6.23
CA PHE A 89 24.99 -15.32 -5.13
C PHE A 89 25.85 -16.57 -4.96
N THR A 90 26.71 -16.91 -5.92
CA THR A 90 27.55 -18.11 -5.81
C THR A 90 29.00 -17.77 -5.44
N ASP A 91 29.71 -18.78 -4.96
CA ASP A 91 31.16 -18.74 -4.71
C ASP A 91 32.01 -18.77 -6.00
N GLN A 92 31.38 -18.84 -7.18
CA GLN A 92 32.04 -18.69 -8.49
C GLN A 92 31.91 -17.26 -9.03
N GLY A 93 31.09 -16.43 -8.37
CA GLY A 93 30.81 -15.05 -8.75
C GLY A 93 31.73 -14.02 -8.11
N LEU A 94 31.15 -12.86 -7.80
CA LEU A 94 31.85 -11.69 -7.27
C LEU A 94 32.48 -11.93 -5.88
N LEU A 95 31.82 -12.73 -5.04
CA LEU A 95 32.22 -12.97 -3.65
C LEU A 95 32.26 -14.47 -3.35
N LEU A 96 33.44 -14.97 -3.01
CA LEU A 96 33.59 -16.27 -2.33
C LEU A 96 32.77 -16.28 -1.04
N THR A 97 32.27 -17.45 -0.64
CA THR A 97 31.47 -17.67 0.58
C THR A 97 32.09 -17.01 1.82
N GLU A 98 33.40 -17.21 1.99
CA GLU A 98 34.16 -16.66 3.10
C GLU A 98 34.26 -15.12 3.05
N MET A 99 34.46 -14.55 1.85
CA MET A 99 34.50 -13.10 1.67
C MET A 99 33.14 -12.47 1.96
N ALA A 100 32.05 -13.09 1.49
CA ALA A 100 30.69 -12.63 1.78
C ALA A 100 30.41 -12.67 3.29
N ARG A 101 30.77 -13.77 3.98
CA ARG A 101 30.63 -13.90 5.44
C ARG A 101 31.48 -12.88 6.19
N LYS A 102 32.72 -12.64 5.75
CA LYS A 102 33.62 -11.66 6.38
C LYS A 102 33.12 -10.23 6.24
N ASN A 103 32.57 -9.86 5.08
CA ASN A 103 32.12 -8.51 4.80
C ASN A 103 30.70 -8.22 5.31
N TYR A 104 29.80 -9.20 5.25
CA TYR A 104 28.36 -9.02 5.44
C TYR A 104 27.72 -9.95 6.46
N GLY A 105 28.48 -10.88 7.06
CA GLY A 105 27.99 -11.91 7.99
C GLY A 105 27.47 -11.43 9.34
N GLY A 106 27.55 -10.12 9.63
CA GLY A 106 27.15 -9.57 10.92
C GLY A 106 27.82 -10.32 12.08
N LYS A 107 27.02 -10.76 13.05
CA LYS A 107 27.47 -11.59 14.18
C LYS A 107 27.99 -12.97 13.78
N MET A 108 27.59 -13.53 12.63
CA MET A 108 28.12 -14.81 12.14
C MET A 108 29.63 -14.74 11.82
N ARG A 109 30.18 -13.54 11.58
CA ARG A 109 31.61 -13.32 11.39
C ARG A 109 32.44 -13.65 12.63
N THR A 110 31.87 -13.47 13.82
CA THR A 110 32.60 -13.57 15.10
C THR A 110 32.14 -14.71 15.96
N LEU A 111 30.89 -15.18 15.79
CA LEU A 111 30.27 -16.19 16.63
C LEU A 111 30.18 -17.58 15.99
N TRP A 112 30.56 -17.72 14.71
CA TRP A 112 30.49 -18.99 14.00
C TRP A 112 31.74 -19.22 13.16
N ASP A 113 32.32 -20.40 13.31
CA ASP A 113 33.48 -20.89 12.59
C ASP A 113 33.12 -22.13 11.73
N PRO A 114 33.66 -22.28 10.50
CA PRO A 114 33.37 -23.44 9.66
C PRO A 114 33.83 -24.79 10.22
N GLU A 115 34.91 -24.82 10.99
CA GLU A 115 35.50 -26.04 11.55
C GLU A 115 34.88 -26.36 12.93
N TYR A 116 34.69 -25.34 13.76
CA TYR A 116 34.26 -25.52 15.17
C TYR A 116 32.80 -25.17 15.46
N GLY A 117 32.07 -24.56 14.51
CA GLY A 117 30.69 -24.14 14.70
C GLY A 117 30.56 -22.92 15.62
N VAL A 118 29.63 -22.94 16.57
CA VAL A 118 29.49 -21.87 17.58
C VAL A 118 30.13 -22.30 18.90
N GLU A 119 30.66 -21.35 19.66
CA GLU A 119 31.22 -21.62 20.99
C GLU A 119 30.12 -21.93 22.01
N HIS A 120 29.00 -21.21 21.94
CA HIS A 120 27.87 -21.41 22.84
C HIS A 120 26.54 -21.60 22.09
N TRP A 121 25.66 -22.45 22.62
CA TRP A 121 24.36 -22.72 21.98
C TRP A 121 23.47 -21.47 21.87
N TRP A 122 23.64 -20.46 22.73
CA TRP A 122 22.89 -19.21 22.64
C TRP A 122 23.39 -18.27 21.54
N ASP A 123 24.60 -18.50 21.00
CA ASP A 123 25.14 -17.69 19.91
C ASP A 123 24.31 -17.85 18.64
N TYR A 124 23.68 -19.01 18.44
CA TYR A 124 22.66 -19.18 17.40
C TYR A 124 21.54 -18.14 17.52
N PHE A 125 21.04 -17.84 18.73
CA PHE A 125 20.02 -16.82 18.91
C PHE A 125 20.57 -15.43 18.55
N MET A 126 21.81 -15.14 18.96
CA MET A 126 22.43 -13.87 18.63
C MET A 126 22.61 -13.70 17.12
N ILE A 127 23.08 -14.74 16.41
CA ILE A 127 23.21 -14.77 14.95
C ILE A 127 21.84 -14.58 14.29
N LEU A 128 20.82 -15.31 14.74
CA LEU A 128 19.46 -15.24 14.16
C LEU A 128 18.80 -13.87 14.32
N THR A 129 19.19 -13.09 15.34
CA THR A 129 18.70 -11.71 15.55
C THR A 129 19.42 -10.64 14.73
N ASP A 130 20.49 -10.99 14.02
CA ASP A 130 21.25 -10.08 13.15
C ASP A 130 21.10 -10.47 11.66
N ARG A 131 22.03 -10.06 10.79
CA ARG A 131 22.06 -10.39 9.37
C ARG A 131 22.63 -11.80 9.14
N TRP A 132 21.79 -12.82 9.28
CA TRP A 132 22.19 -14.20 8.97
C TRP A 132 21.63 -14.68 7.62
N THR A 133 22.35 -15.61 7.00
CA THR A 133 21.89 -16.42 5.87
C THR A 133 22.66 -17.74 5.83
N VAL A 134 21.99 -18.82 5.42
CA VAL A 134 22.65 -20.11 5.16
C VAL A 134 23.69 -20.03 4.05
N LEU A 135 23.60 -19.02 3.18
CA LEU A 135 24.57 -18.81 2.10
C LEU A 135 25.97 -18.42 2.61
N PHE A 136 26.11 -17.99 3.86
CA PHE A 136 27.43 -17.79 4.48
C PHE A 136 28.12 -19.10 4.90
N ILE A 137 27.40 -20.21 4.89
CA ILE A 137 27.94 -21.55 5.15
C ILE A 137 28.34 -22.21 3.83
N ARG A 138 27.45 -22.13 2.84
CA ARG A 138 27.60 -22.82 1.55
C ARG A 138 26.91 -22.01 0.45
N SER A 139 27.60 -21.77 -0.67
CA SER A 139 27.07 -21.00 -1.81
C SER A 139 27.55 -21.50 -3.17
N ASP A 140 27.78 -22.81 -3.33
CA ASP A 140 27.99 -23.41 -4.66
C ASP A 140 26.73 -23.28 -5.53
N PRO A 141 26.87 -23.24 -6.88
CA PRO A 141 25.74 -23.00 -7.77
C PRO A 141 24.52 -23.91 -7.55
N PRO A 142 24.67 -25.25 -7.39
CA PRO A 142 23.53 -26.12 -7.11
C PRO A 142 22.75 -25.74 -5.84
N PHE A 143 23.47 -25.37 -4.77
CA PHE A 143 22.84 -24.98 -3.51
C PHE A 143 22.09 -23.64 -3.63
N VAL A 144 22.71 -22.66 -4.30
CA VAL A 144 22.08 -21.36 -4.57
C VAL A 144 20.82 -21.53 -5.42
N TYR A 145 20.89 -22.30 -6.51
CA TYR A 145 19.71 -22.58 -7.34
C TYR A 145 18.61 -23.31 -6.58
N ALA A 146 18.96 -24.21 -5.65
CA ALA A 146 17.98 -24.83 -4.76
C ALA A 146 17.30 -23.80 -3.85
N MET A 147 18.04 -22.80 -3.31
CA MET A 147 17.45 -21.70 -2.52
C MET A 147 16.49 -20.83 -3.33
N PHE A 148 16.81 -20.52 -4.59
CA PHE A 148 15.87 -19.87 -5.50
C PHE A 148 14.63 -20.73 -5.75
N GLY A 149 14.80 -22.04 -5.95
CA GLY A 149 13.69 -22.98 -6.09
C GLY A 149 12.77 -22.99 -4.86
N VAL A 150 13.34 -22.99 -3.65
CA VAL A 150 12.59 -22.89 -2.39
C VAL A 150 11.83 -21.56 -2.32
N LEU A 151 12.47 -20.45 -2.68
CA LEU A 151 11.81 -19.14 -2.72
C LEU A 151 10.62 -19.15 -3.69
N PHE A 152 10.82 -19.59 -4.93
CA PHE A 152 9.74 -19.61 -5.94
C PHE A 152 8.60 -20.54 -5.54
N PHE A 153 8.90 -21.69 -4.96
CA PHE A 153 7.89 -22.59 -4.41
C PHE A 153 7.09 -21.91 -3.29
N CYS A 154 7.77 -21.32 -2.30
CA CYS A 154 7.10 -20.65 -1.20
C CYS A 154 6.25 -19.47 -1.66
N CYS A 155 6.79 -18.64 -2.55
CA CYS A 155 6.11 -17.50 -3.11
C CYS A 155 4.88 -17.93 -3.93
N THR A 156 4.99 -18.98 -4.75
CA THR A 156 3.85 -19.53 -5.51
C THR A 156 2.74 -20.03 -4.59
N MET A 157 3.09 -20.77 -3.54
CA MET A 157 2.09 -21.23 -2.55
C MET A 157 1.43 -20.05 -1.81
N MET A 158 2.21 -18.99 -1.52
CA MET A 158 1.70 -17.74 -0.96
C MET A 158 0.75 -17.01 -1.93
N ILE A 159 1.07 -16.91 -3.23
CA ILE A 159 0.24 -16.27 -4.28
C ILE A 159 -1.06 -17.04 -4.51
N ILE A 160 -1.02 -18.37 -4.50
CA ILE A 160 -2.22 -19.23 -4.62
C ILE A 160 -3.05 -19.17 -3.33
N GLY A 161 -2.40 -18.93 -2.19
CA GLY A 161 -3.06 -18.79 -0.89
C GLY A 161 -3.38 -20.15 -0.30
N TRP A 162 -2.43 -21.05 -0.45
CA TRP A 162 -2.40 -22.35 0.21
C TRP A 162 -1.61 -22.25 1.50
N ARG A 163 -2.19 -22.64 2.65
CA ARG A 163 -1.54 -22.50 3.97
C ARG A 163 -0.91 -21.11 4.12
N THR A 164 -1.69 -20.08 3.78
CA THR A 164 -1.23 -18.73 3.45
C THR A 164 -0.28 -18.16 4.49
N ARG A 165 -0.60 -18.31 5.79
CA ARG A 165 0.24 -17.79 6.88
C ARG A 165 1.63 -18.44 6.92
N LEU A 166 1.71 -19.77 6.77
CA LEU A 166 2.97 -20.50 6.76
C LEU A 166 3.84 -20.03 5.59
N PHE A 167 3.30 -20.03 4.37
CA PHE A 167 4.06 -19.65 3.19
C PHE A 167 4.37 -18.16 3.10
N THR A 168 3.63 -17.29 3.79
CA THR A 168 4.01 -15.88 3.95
C THR A 168 5.30 -15.76 4.77
N VAL A 169 5.38 -16.47 5.91
CA VAL A 169 6.58 -16.49 6.76
C VAL A 169 7.76 -17.13 6.02
N LEU A 170 7.54 -18.28 5.37
CA LEU A 170 8.60 -18.95 4.62
C LEU A 170 9.10 -18.13 3.43
N THR A 171 8.21 -17.42 2.72
CA THR A 171 8.62 -16.51 1.63
C THR A 171 9.49 -15.38 2.20
N TRP A 172 9.08 -14.75 3.31
CA TRP A 172 9.88 -13.71 3.95
C TRP A 172 11.26 -14.23 4.38
N LEU A 173 11.33 -15.41 5.01
CA LEU A 173 12.59 -16.04 5.39
C LEU A 173 13.49 -16.33 4.18
N ALA A 174 12.93 -16.91 3.11
CA ALA A 174 13.68 -17.21 1.88
C ALA A 174 14.21 -15.95 1.19
N VAL A 175 13.39 -14.89 1.14
CA VAL A 175 13.80 -13.55 0.66
C VAL A 175 14.97 -13.01 1.47
N LEU A 176 14.93 -13.16 2.81
CA LEU A 176 16.04 -12.73 3.67
C LEU A 176 17.33 -13.53 3.43
N GLN A 177 17.24 -14.84 3.13
CA GLN A 177 18.43 -15.65 2.86
C GLN A 177 19.24 -15.08 1.67
N LEU A 178 18.55 -14.71 0.59
CA LEU A 178 19.20 -14.17 -0.61
C LEU A 178 19.69 -12.74 -0.40
N TYR A 179 18.84 -11.86 0.16
CA TYR A 179 19.24 -10.46 0.35
C TYR A 179 20.39 -10.30 1.37
N ASN A 180 20.42 -11.08 2.45
CA ASN A 180 21.47 -10.92 3.45
C ASN A 180 22.87 -11.36 2.95
N TYR A 181 22.94 -12.22 1.91
CA TYR A 181 24.21 -12.73 1.40
C TYR A 181 25.08 -11.63 0.75
N ASN A 182 24.49 -10.85 -0.14
CA ASN A 182 25.19 -9.82 -0.90
C ASN A 182 24.33 -8.55 -1.02
N PRO A 183 24.64 -7.48 -0.27
CA PRO A 183 23.85 -6.25 -0.31
C PRO A 183 24.23 -5.27 -1.43
N ILE A 184 25.23 -5.59 -2.28
CA ILE A 184 25.80 -4.64 -3.27
C ILE A 184 24.76 -4.15 -4.28
N TYR A 185 23.80 -4.99 -4.67
CA TYR A 185 22.79 -4.67 -5.67
C TYR A 185 21.52 -4.02 -5.09
N PHE A 186 21.48 -3.73 -3.78
CA PHE A 186 20.28 -3.22 -3.14
C PHE A 186 19.88 -1.85 -3.68
N THR A 187 18.60 -1.75 -4.02
CA THR A 187 17.93 -0.49 -4.33
C THR A 187 16.97 -0.10 -3.20
N GLY A 188 16.41 1.11 -3.28
CA GLY A 188 15.32 1.50 -2.40
C GLY A 188 14.11 0.55 -2.50
N GLY A 189 13.86 -0.02 -3.69
CA GLY A 189 12.77 -0.96 -3.93
C GLY A 189 12.92 -2.25 -3.13
N ASP A 190 14.13 -2.78 -3.03
CA ASP A 190 14.43 -3.99 -2.25
C ASP A 190 14.18 -3.78 -0.75
N THR A 191 14.48 -2.58 -0.25
CA THR A 191 14.18 -2.21 1.13
C THR A 191 12.68 -2.20 1.38
N VAL A 192 11.90 -1.60 0.45
CA VAL A 192 10.44 -1.62 0.49
C VAL A 192 9.92 -3.05 0.44
N LEU A 193 10.48 -3.89 -0.42
CA LEU A 193 10.08 -5.28 -0.59
C LEU A 193 10.25 -6.07 0.72
N ARG A 194 11.43 -5.98 1.35
CA ARG A 194 11.77 -6.69 2.59
C ARG A 194 10.91 -6.27 3.77
N VAL A 195 10.72 -4.96 3.94
CA VAL A 195 9.95 -4.40 5.06
C VAL A 195 8.47 -4.75 4.91
N HIS A 196 7.90 -4.64 3.72
CA HIS A 196 6.51 -5.04 3.49
C HIS A 196 6.33 -6.56 3.59
N ALA A 197 7.30 -7.36 3.12
CA ALA A 197 7.26 -8.82 3.29
C ALA A 197 7.17 -9.24 4.75
N PHE A 198 7.86 -8.52 5.63
CA PHE A 198 7.70 -8.70 7.08
C PHE A 198 6.29 -8.32 7.55
N PHE A 199 5.77 -7.14 7.19
CA PHE A 199 4.43 -6.71 7.63
C PHE A 199 3.31 -7.63 7.14
N MET A 200 3.47 -8.25 5.99
CA MET A 200 2.51 -9.19 5.40
C MET A 200 2.26 -10.42 6.29
N ILE A 201 3.21 -10.82 7.14
CA ILE A 201 3.04 -11.93 8.11
C ILE A 201 1.86 -11.66 9.04
N PHE A 202 1.60 -10.40 9.36
CA PHE A 202 0.52 -10.01 10.28
C PHE A 202 -0.82 -9.77 9.57
N VAL A 203 -0.83 -9.70 8.24
CA VAL A 203 -2.05 -9.48 7.46
C VAL A 203 -2.74 -10.82 7.24
N ASP A 204 -4.01 -10.94 7.65
CA ASP A 204 -4.83 -12.12 7.38
C ASP A 204 -5.34 -12.19 5.93
N TRP A 205 -4.46 -11.93 4.96
CA TRP A 205 -4.76 -11.84 3.52
C TRP A 205 -5.10 -13.17 2.83
N GLY A 206 -5.14 -14.27 3.58
CA GLY A 206 -5.64 -15.57 3.13
C GLY A 206 -7.16 -15.74 3.29
N GLN A 207 -7.90 -14.74 3.78
CA GLN A 207 -9.37 -14.85 3.93
C GLN A 207 -10.16 -14.58 2.65
N ALA A 208 -9.54 -14.05 1.58
CA ALA A 208 -10.17 -13.84 0.28
C ALA A 208 -9.23 -14.24 -0.87
N TYR A 209 -9.79 -14.54 -2.05
CA TYR A 209 -9.07 -14.95 -3.28
C TYR A 209 -7.96 -16.00 -3.07
N SER A 210 -8.17 -16.94 -2.15
CA SER A 210 -7.18 -17.95 -1.73
C SER A 210 -7.77 -19.34 -1.73
N VAL A 211 -6.94 -20.37 -1.93
CA VAL A 211 -7.35 -21.77 -1.77
C VAL A 211 -7.82 -22.05 -0.34
N ASP A 212 -7.21 -21.43 0.67
CA ASP A 212 -7.63 -21.55 2.07
C ASP A 212 -9.07 -21.06 2.30
N SER A 213 -9.42 -19.88 1.76
CA SER A 213 -10.78 -19.31 1.88
C SER A 213 -11.81 -20.13 1.12
N TRP A 214 -11.46 -20.60 -0.07
CA TRP A 214 -12.30 -21.49 -0.86
C TRP A 214 -12.59 -22.81 -0.13
N ARG A 215 -11.56 -23.45 0.46
CA ARG A 215 -11.73 -24.68 1.26
C ARG A 215 -12.63 -24.50 2.47
N LYS A 216 -12.47 -23.39 3.19
CA LYS A 216 -13.32 -23.06 4.36
C LYS A 216 -14.78 -22.88 3.94
N ARG A 217 -15.03 -22.13 2.87
CA ARG A 217 -16.39 -21.92 2.34
C ARG A 217 -17.00 -23.23 1.85
N ARG A 218 -16.23 -24.04 1.12
CA ARG A 218 -16.67 -25.37 0.66
C ARG A 218 -17.08 -26.25 1.83
N LYS A 219 -16.30 -26.26 2.91
CA LYS A 219 -16.62 -27.00 4.14
C LYS A 219 -17.86 -26.47 4.87
N ALA A 220 -18.06 -25.15 4.90
CA ALA A 220 -19.26 -24.55 5.50
C ALA A 220 -20.52 -24.92 4.71
N ILE A 221 -20.47 -24.82 3.37
CA ILE A 221 -21.57 -25.21 2.48
C ILE A 221 -21.88 -26.70 2.63
N SER A 222 -20.87 -27.58 2.69
CA SER A 222 -21.10 -29.03 2.82
C SER A 222 -21.74 -29.45 4.14
N LYS A 223 -21.67 -28.61 5.18
CA LYS A 223 -22.28 -28.89 6.48
C LYS A 223 -23.69 -28.31 6.63
N GLY A 224 -24.21 -27.62 5.61
CA GLY A 224 -25.49 -26.92 5.71
C GLY A 224 -25.50 -25.78 6.72
N GLU A 225 -24.32 -25.29 7.15
CA GLU A 225 -24.18 -24.28 8.22
C GLU A 225 -24.71 -22.88 7.81
N THR A 226 -25.22 -22.69 6.59
CA THR A 226 -25.59 -21.35 6.09
C THR A 226 -26.84 -21.35 5.21
N ALA A 227 -27.86 -20.58 5.61
CA ALA A 227 -29.03 -20.25 4.79
C ALA A 227 -28.72 -19.24 3.64
N ALA A 228 -27.54 -18.60 3.68
CA ALA A 228 -27.04 -17.65 2.68
C ALA A 228 -25.55 -17.91 2.38
N LEU A 229 -25.04 -17.43 1.25
CA LEU A 229 -23.63 -17.60 0.90
C LEU A 229 -22.71 -16.96 1.95
N PRO A 230 -21.71 -17.69 2.48
CA PRO A 230 -20.80 -17.12 3.46
C PRO A 230 -19.92 -16.03 2.84
N ASP A 231 -20.09 -14.79 3.31
CA ASP A 231 -19.22 -13.66 2.98
C ASP A 231 -17.75 -13.94 3.35
N TYR A 232 -16.83 -13.11 2.82
CA TYR A 232 -15.42 -13.28 3.19
C TYR A 232 -15.26 -12.92 4.67
N LYS A 233 -14.47 -13.73 5.39
CA LYS A 233 -14.15 -13.43 6.78
C LYS A 233 -13.44 -12.08 6.84
N GLN A 234 -14.03 -11.15 7.58
CA GLN A 234 -13.43 -9.84 7.80
C GLN A 234 -12.13 -9.98 8.61
N ILE A 235 -11.14 -9.15 8.31
CA ILE A 235 -9.80 -9.17 8.91
C ILE A 235 -9.57 -7.96 9.81
N ALA A 236 -8.59 -8.01 10.71
CA ALA A 236 -8.22 -6.83 11.51
C ALA A 236 -7.71 -5.70 10.61
N GLY A 237 -8.08 -4.45 10.92
CA GLY A 237 -7.66 -3.27 10.16
C GLY A 237 -6.19 -2.85 10.38
N TRP A 238 -5.61 -3.15 11.54
CA TRP A 238 -4.32 -2.59 11.95
C TRP A 238 -3.15 -2.96 11.02
N PRO A 239 -2.99 -4.22 10.54
CA PRO A 239 -1.84 -4.56 9.72
C PRO A 239 -1.86 -3.78 8.39
N ARG A 240 -3.06 -3.63 7.85
CA ARG A 240 -3.34 -2.85 6.65
C ARG A 240 -2.99 -1.37 6.86
N ILE A 241 -3.35 -0.80 8.01
CA ILE A 241 -3.08 0.61 8.31
C ILE A 241 -1.59 0.86 8.50
N ILE A 242 -0.86 -0.03 9.17
CA ILE A 242 0.60 0.08 9.28
C ILE A 242 1.26 0.06 7.90
N PHE A 243 0.78 -0.82 7.01
CA PHE A 243 1.23 -0.88 5.62
C PHE A 243 0.98 0.44 4.88
N MET A 244 -0.20 1.04 5.08
CA MET A 244 -0.55 2.35 4.52
C MET A 244 0.31 3.49 5.09
N ILE A 245 0.55 3.48 6.41
CA ILE A 245 1.40 4.46 7.11
C ILE A 245 2.82 4.39 6.60
N GLN A 246 3.35 3.18 6.42
CA GLN A 246 4.71 2.99 5.93
C GLN A 246 4.87 3.59 4.54
N LEU A 247 3.93 3.35 3.61
CA LEU A 247 4.00 3.95 2.27
C LEU A 247 3.91 5.48 2.32
N ALA A 248 3.02 6.02 3.16
CA ALA A 248 2.91 7.46 3.34
C ALA A 248 4.20 8.05 3.93
N ALA A 249 4.84 7.35 4.87
CA ALA A 249 6.12 7.75 5.43
C ALA A 249 7.21 7.74 4.36
N ILE A 250 7.29 6.69 3.51
CA ILE A 250 8.25 6.66 2.39
C ILE A 250 8.07 7.89 1.51
N TYR A 251 6.88 8.13 0.97
CA TYR A 251 6.67 9.24 0.03
C TYR A 251 6.95 10.59 0.68
N SER A 252 6.44 10.82 1.89
CA SER A 252 6.71 12.10 2.55
C SER A 252 8.20 12.27 2.86
N SER A 253 8.92 11.21 3.25
CA SER A 253 10.38 11.18 3.45
C SER A 253 11.16 11.51 2.20
N THR A 254 10.83 10.86 1.08
CA THR A 254 11.51 11.15 -0.18
C THR A 254 11.20 12.58 -0.64
N GLY A 255 9.97 13.05 -0.45
CA GLY A 255 9.56 14.42 -0.80
C GLY A 255 10.35 15.47 -0.03
N LEU A 256 10.44 15.34 1.30
CA LEU A 256 11.19 16.28 2.14
C LEU A 256 12.71 16.25 1.87
N LEU A 257 13.26 15.09 1.51
CA LEU A 257 14.67 14.97 1.12
C LEU A 257 15.01 15.66 -0.20
N LYS A 258 14.01 15.96 -1.05
CA LYS A 258 14.18 16.63 -2.36
C LYS A 258 14.33 18.15 -2.23
N SER A 259 15.15 18.63 -1.28
CA SER A 259 15.31 20.05 -0.96
C SER A 259 16.41 20.78 -1.75
N GLY A 260 17.12 20.08 -2.65
CA GLY A 260 18.20 20.64 -3.46
C GLY A 260 17.74 21.67 -4.50
N LYS A 261 18.68 22.51 -4.97
CA LYS A 261 18.42 23.59 -5.96
C LYS A 261 17.73 23.08 -7.23
N THR A 262 18.13 21.90 -7.73
CA THR A 262 17.57 21.28 -8.93
C THR A 262 16.11 20.87 -8.78
N TRP A 263 15.66 20.57 -7.56
CA TRP A 263 14.25 20.33 -7.28
C TRP A 263 13.46 21.63 -7.20
N ALA A 264 14.05 22.66 -6.56
CA ALA A 264 13.42 23.97 -6.42
C ALA A 264 13.21 24.70 -7.75
N ASP A 265 14.14 24.55 -8.71
CA ASP A 265 14.01 25.12 -10.06
C ASP A 265 13.37 24.16 -11.09
N GLY A 266 12.96 22.96 -10.65
CA GLY A 266 12.30 21.94 -11.46
C GLY A 266 13.21 21.20 -12.45
N THR A 267 14.52 21.43 -12.44
CA THR A 267 15.45 20.78 -13.39
C THR A 267 15.85 19.35 -13.01
N ALA A 268 15.52 18.89 -11.80
CA ALA A 268 15.92 17.57 -11.29
C ALA A 268 15.55 16.41 -12.21
N LEU A 269 14.31 16.40 -12.73
CA LEU A 269 13.85 15.32 -13.62
C LEU A 269 14.59 15.33 -14.97
N TYR A 270 14.93 16.52 -15.50
CA TYR A 270 15.74 16.61 -16.72
C TYR A 270 17.10 15.95 -16.51
N TYR A 271 17.79 16.25 -15.41
CA TYR A 271 19.08 15.63 -15.12
C TYR A 271 18.94 14.12 -14.93
N ALA A 272 17.96 13.66 -14.15
CA ALA A 272 17.74 12.24 -13.90
C ALA A 272 17.50 11.44 -15.19
N LEU A 273 16.70 11.96 -16.11
CA LEU A 273 16.39 11.31 -17.40
C LEU A 273 17.56 11.34 -18.41
N ASN A 274 18.64 12.07 -18.11
CA ASN A 274 19.85 12.14 -18.95
C ASN A 274 21.06 11.47 -18.30
N LEU A 275 20.90 10.81 -17.15
CA LEU A 275 21.97 10.00 -16.56
C LEU A 275 22.04 8.63 -17.25
N ASP A 276 23.24 8.23 -17.66
CA ASP A 276 23.48 7.04 -18.49
C ASP A 276 22.97 5.74 -17.88
N HIS A 277 22.99 5.63 -16.56
CA HIS A 277 22.52 4.45 -15.83
C HIS A 277 21.01 4.46 -15.58
N PHE A 278 20.31 5.57 -15.83
CA PHE A 278 18.87 5.69 -15.56
C PHE A 278 18.00 5.80 -16.79
N TYR A 279 18.47 6.25 -17.95
CA TYR A 279 17.59 6.29 -19.13
C TYR A 279 17.35 4.88 -19.69
N ARG A 280 16.13 4.61 -20.17
CA ARG A 280 15.82 3.33 -20.83
C ARG A 280 16.15 3.33 -22.32
N PHE A 281 16.00 4.48 -22.97
CA PHE A 281 16.35 4.72 -24.37
C PHE A 281 17.08 6.06 -24.49
N PRO A 282 17.95 6.26 -25.50
CA PRO A 282 18.71 7.49 -25.68
C PRO A 282 17.81 8.66 -26.12
N ASN A 283 17.09 9.25 -25.15
CA ASN A 283 16.02 10.22 -25.36
C ASN A 283 16.45 11.68 -25.09
N HIS A 284 17.75 11.98 -25.11
CA HIS A 284 18.31 13.28 -24.69
C HIS A 284 17.66 14.48 -25.39
N LEU A 285 17.45 14.38 -26.72
CA LEU A 285 16.80 15.44 -27.50
C LEU A 285 15.34 15.66 -27.07
N MET A 286 14.58 14.57 -26.87
CA MET A 286 13.20 14.64 -26.38
C MET A 286 13.16 15.29 -24.99
N ASN A 287 14.05 14.86 -24.08
CA ASN A 287 14.13 15.42 -22.73
C ASN A 287 14.48 16.91 -22.74
N ALA A 288 15.36 17.36 -23.66
CA ALA A 288 15.69 18.77 -23.85
C ALA A 288 14.46 19.58 -24.31
N TRP A 289 13.71 19.08 -25.30
CA TRP A 289 12.46 19.71 -25.75
C TRP A 289 11.40 19.74 -24.67
N MET A 290 11.18 18.63 -23.95
CA MET A 290 10.24 18.58 -22.83
C MET A 290 10.59 19.59 -21.74
N THR A 291 11.88 19.81 -21.48
CA THR A 291 12.35 20.80 -20.51
C THR A 291 12.14 22.23 -20.99
N LYS A 292 12.41 22.50 -22.28
CA LYS A 292 12.14 23.78 -22.92
C LYS A 292 10.64 24.12 -22.92
N LEU A 293 9.78 23.10 -23.04
CA LEU A 293 8.33 23.20 -22.94
C LEU A 293 7.80 23.12 -21.49
N TYR A 294 8.68 23.20 -20.47
CA TYR A 294 8.34 23.15 -19.05
C TYR A 294 7.65 21.86 -18.55
N ILE A 295 7.59 20.80 -19.37
CA ILE A 295 6.94 19.53 -19.01
C ILE A 295 7.70 18.83 -17.88
N THR A 296 9.02 18.64 -18.03
CA THR A 296 9.85 18.02 -16.98
C THR A 296 9.92 18.87 -15.72
N ARG A 297 9.90 20.20 -15.86
CA ARG A 297 9.87 21.15 -14.73
C ARG A 297 8.57 21.05 -13.95
N GLY A 298 7.43 21.09 -14.64
CA GLY A 298 6.12 20.91 -14.03
C GLY A 298 6.00 19.54 -13.35
N ALA A 299 6.48 18.48 -14.00
CA ALA A 299 6.48 17.14 -13.43
C ALA A 299 7.37 17.04 -12.17
N ALA A 300 8.57 17.62 -12.18
CA ALA A 300 9.46 17.60 -11.00
C ALA A 300 8.82 18.30 -9.79
N ILE A 301 8.23 19.47 -10.00
CA ILE A 301 7.53 20.23 -8.95
C ILE A 301 6.28 19.46 -8.48
N LEU A 302 5.51 18.91 -9.41
CA LEU A 302 4.30 18.15 -9.10
C LEU A 302 4.62 16.91 -8.27
N VAL A 303 5.62 16.11 -8.68
CA VAL A 303 6.06 14.91 -7.93
C VAL A 303 6.55 15.30 -6.54
N HIS A 304 7.35 16.36 -6.43
CA HIS A 304 7.87 16.83 -5.15
C HIS A 304 6.75 17.15 -4.15
N TRP A 305 5.78 17.97 -4.56
CA TRP A 305 4.66 18.31 -3.69
C TRP A 305 3.69 17.15 -3.48
N TRP A 306 3.49 16.31 -4.50
CA TRP A 306 2.67 15.13 -4.37
C TRP A 306 3.23 14.16 -3.31
N GLU A 307 4.55 13.98 -3.26
CA GLU A 307 5.21 13.13 -2.27
C GLU A 307 5.06 13.69 -0.85
N ILE A 308 5.32 14.99 -0.66
CA ILE A 308 5.19 15.66 0.65
C ILE A 308 3.75 15.60 1.16
N LEU A 309 2.78 15.80 0.27
CA LEU A 309 1.37 15.93 0.62
C LEU A 309 0.61 14.59 0.58
N PHE A 310 1.24 13.49 0.17
CA PHE A 310 0.63 12.17 0.13
C PHE A 310 -0.13 11.77 1.42
N PRO A 311 0.37 12.10 2.65
CA PRO A 311 -0.35 11.81 3.88
C PRO A 311 -1.75 12.46 3.99
N LEU A 312 -2.05 13.50 3.21
CA LEU A 312 -3.40 14.09 3.14
C LEU A 312 -4.47 13.09 2.71
N LEU A 313 -4.09 12.00 2.04
CA LEU A 313 -5.02 10.93 1.71
C LEU A 313 -5.71 10.32 2.93
N PHE A 314 -5.02 10.26 4.08
CA PHE A 314 -5.61 9.77 5.32
C PHE A 314 -6.73 10.68 5.83
N LEU A 315 -6.64 12.00 5.57
CA LEU A 315 -7.72 12.92 5.89
C LEU A 315 -8.98 12.59 5.07
N GLY A 316 -8.86 12.29 3.77
CA GLY A 316 -10.02 11.90 2.96
C GLY A 316 -10.61 10.53 3.31
N GLU A 317 -9.79 9.57 3.76
CA GLU A 317 -10.30 8.31 4.35
C GLU A 317 -11.01 8.56 5.69
N ALA A 318 -10.48 9.44 6.54
CA ALA A 318 -11.11 9.83 7.80
C ALA A 318 -12.46 10.52 7.59
N LEU A 319 -12.55 11.46 6.64
CA LEU A 319 -13.79 12.14 6.27
C LEU A 319 -14.82 11.17 5.67
N ARG A 320 -14.40 10.18 4.88
CA ARG A 320 -15.30 9.11 4.41
C ARG A 320 -15.82 8.23 5.54
N GLY A 321 -15.00 7.97 6.55
CA GLY A 321 -15.44 7.33 7.79
C GLY A 321 -16.49 8.15 8.51
N TRP A 322 -16.30 9.47 8.62
CA TRP A 322 -17.28 10.36 9.25
C TRP A 322 -18.65 10.28 8.56
N ASP A 323 -18.70 10.45 7.24
CA ASP A 323 -19.99 10.45 6.54
C ASP A 323 -20.67 9.07 6.57
N ARG A 324 -19.90 7.99 6.77
CA ARG A 324 -20.46 6.64 6.99
C ARG A 324 -21.11 6.54 8.38
N ASP A 325 -20.40 6.97 9.42
CA ASP A 325 -20.87 6.89 10.80
C ASP A 325 -22.13 7.74 11.03
N GLU A 326 -22.17 8.93 10.42
CA GLU A 326 -23.33 9.83 10.46
C GLU A 326 -24.54 9.21 9.75
N LYS A 327 -24.36 8.67 8.53
CA LYS A 327 -25.43 7.96 7.81
C LYS A 327 -25.96 6.74 8.56
N ALA A 328 -25.09 6.06 9.31
CA ALA A 328 -25.48 4.90 10.11
C ALA A 328 -26.14 5.28 11.44
N GLY A 329 -26.26 6.57 11.78
CA GLY A 329 -26.82 7.02 13.06
C GLY A 329 -26.01 6.61 14.29
N THR A 330 -24.76 6.15 14.11
CA THR A 330 -23.88 5.65 15.19
C THR A 330 -23.12 6.78 15.92
N TRP A 331 -23.54 8.03 15.71
CA TRP A 331 -22.88 9.25 16.18
C TRP A 331 -23.75 9.98 17.22
N GLN A 332 -23.15 10.35 18.37
CA GLN A 332 -23.88 10.98 19.50
C GLN A 332 -23.09 12.10 20.21
N GLY A 333 -22.08 12.75 19.60
CA GLY A 333 -21.22 13.70 20.34
C GLY A 333 -20.66 14.91 19.56
N PRO A 334 -20.38 16.05 20.24
CA PRO A 334 -20.06 17.34 19.61
C PRO A 334 -18.63 17.47 19.06
N VAL A 335 -17.69 16.60 19.46
CA VAL A 335 -16.32 16.58 18.94
C VAL A 335 -16.21 15.45 17.91
N PRO A 336 -15.78 15.71 16.68
CA PRO A 336 -15.69 14.66 15.68
C PRO A 336 -14.63 13.61 16.09
N ARG A 337 -14.99 12.32 16.03
CA ARG A 337 -14.09 11.18 16.32
C ARG A 337 -12.79 11.21 15.49
N TRP A 338 -12.76 11.92 14.37
CA TRP A 338 -11.71 11.89 13.35
C TRP A 338 -10.72 13.06 13.36
N THR A 339 -11.04 14.19 13.99
CA THR A 339 -10.07 15.29 14.25
C THR A 339 -8.79 14.76 14.92
N LEU A 340 -8.98 13.65 15.63
CA LEU A 340 -8.04 12.95 16.46
C LEU A 340 -7.28 11.84 15.69
N TYR A 341 -7.86 11.31 14.62
CA TYR A 341 -7.20 10.42 13.67
C TYR A 341 -6.16 11.17 12.83
N CYS A 342 -6.44 12.42 12.47
CA CYS A 342 -5.50 13.29 11.76
C CYS A 342 -4.32 13.70 12.63
N VAL A 343 -4.57 14.02 13.91
CA VAL A 343 -3.52 14.31 14.90
C VAL A 343 -2.68 13.07 15.19
N ALA A 344 -3.31 11.91 15.37
CA ALA A 344 -2.63 10.63 15.56
C ALA A 344 -1.78 10.17 14.37
N MET A 345 -2.28 10.36 13.16
CA MET A 345 -1.56 10.05 11.93
C MET A 345 -0.37 11.01 11.76
N ALA A 346 -0.60 12.32 11.93
CA ALA A 346 0.45 13.34 11.92
C ALA A 346 1.52 13.06 12.99
N ALA A 347 1.13 12.58 14.17
CA ALA A 347 2.03 12.24 15.26
C ALA A 347 2.74 10.89 15.11
N SER A 348 2.10 9.90 14.48
CA SER A 348 2.74 8.62 14.15
C SER A 348 3.79 8.81 13.06
N ILE A 349 3.52 9.68 12.08
CA ILE A 349 4.50 10.15 11.11
C ILE A 349 5.59 10.91 11.87
N TYR A 350 5.27 11.89 12.71
CA TYR A 350 6.28 12.65 13.45
C TYR A 350 7.19 11.79 14.37
N GLY A 351 6.64 10.81 15.08
CA GLY A 351 7.40 9.90 15.97
C GLY A 351 8.30 8.91 15.23
N VAL A 352 7.90 8.46 14.03
CA VAL A 352 8.73 7.61 13.16
C VAL A 352 9.93 8.38 12.58
N TRP A 353 9.79 9.69 12.40
CA TRP A 353 10.75 10.50 11.69
C TRP A 353 11.90 11.04 12.54
N TYR A 354 11.67 11.23 13.84
CA TYR A 354 12.62 11.89 14.72
C TYR A 354 13.03 11.05 15.95
N GLY A 355 12.61 9.79 16.04
CA GLY A 355 13.05 8.87 17.09
C GLY A 355 14.52 8.45 16.93
N PRO A 356 15.31 8.32 18.03
CA PRO A 356 16.66 7.75 17.99
C PRO A 356 16.68 6.36 17.33
N SER A 357 17.78 5.99 16.67
CA SER A 357 17.89 4.72 15.94
C SER A 357 17.63 3.45 16.77
N TRP A 358 17.77 3.52 18.09
CA TRP A 358 17.48 2.43 19.02
C TRP A 358 15.99 2.31 19.41
N THR A 359 15.13 3.29 19.09
CA THR A 359 13.67 3.20 19.28
C THR A 359 12.96 2.47 18.13
N ARG A 360 13.71 2.10 17.07
CA ARG A 360 13.23 1.36 15.89
C ARG A 360 12.54 0.00 16.17
N PRO A 361 12.79 -0.75 17.25
CA PRO A 361 12.02 -1.94 17.60
C PRO A 361 10.79 -1.66 18.48
N LEU A 362 10.62 -0.45 19.03
CA LEU A 362 9.48 -0.06 19.88
C LEU A 362 8.12 -0.21 19.18
N PRO A 363 7.98 0.01 17.85
CA PRO A 363 6.75 -0.27 17.12
C PRO A 363 6.33 -1.75 17.18
N LEU A 364 7.25 -2.70 17.30
CA LEU A 364 6.93 -4.14 17.38
C LEU A 364 6.42 -4.54 18.77
N LEU A 365 6.94 -3.94 19.83
CA LEU A 365 6.48 -4.14 21.21
C LEU A 365 5.14 -3.44 21.46
N LEU A 366 4.98 -2.22 20.94
CA LEU A 366 3.68 -1.54 20.89
C LEU A 366 2.69 -2.38 20.10
N LEU A 367 3.06 -2.87 18.92
CA LEU A 367 2.19 -3.72 18.10
C LEU A 367 1.77 -5.01 18.82
N ALA A 368 2.69 -5.68 19.51
CA ALA A 368 2.38 -6.85 20.32
C ALA A 368 1.44 -6.52 21.50
N GLY A 369 1.67 -5.41 22.20
CA GLY A 369 0.77 -4.93 23.25
C GLY A 369 -0.62 -4.57 22.73
N LEU A 370 -0.70 -3.99 21.54
CA LEU A 370 -1.93 -3.63 20.85
C LEU A 370 -2.72 -4.87 20.41
N ILE A 371 -2.05 -5.93 19.93
CA ILE A 371 -2.65 -7.24 19.63
C ILE A 371 -3.18 -7.93 20.90
N LEU A 372 -2.48 -7.79 22.02
CA LEU A 372 -2.91 -8.30 23.33
C LEU A 372 -4.17 -7.59 23.84
N VAL A 373 -4.21 -6.25 23.75
CA VAL A 373 -5.37 -5.44 24.15
C VAL A 373 -6.60 -5.73 23.26
N ASP A 374 -6.41 -5.94 21.95
CA ASP A 374 -7.50 -6.36 21.01
C ASP A 374 -8.21 -7.64 21.47
N ARG A 375 -7.46 -8.63 21.95
CA ARG A 375 -8.03 -9.90 22.39
C ARG A 375 -8.80 -9.79 23.70
N MET A 376 -8.49 -8.81 24.53
CA MET A 376 -9.07 -8.69 25.88
C MET A 376 -10.35 -7.84 25.91
N TRP A 377 -10.54 -6.84 25.03
CA TRP A 377 -11.47 -5.72 25.28
C TRP A 377 -12.63 -5.53 24.26
N LEU A 378 -12.86 -6.48 23.34
CA LEU A 378 -13.88 -6.32 22.28
C LEU A 378 -15.36 -6.43 22.71
N LYS A 379 -15.69 -6.51 24.01
CA LYS A 379 -17.08 -6.83 24.47
C LYS A 379 -17.99 -5.64 24.80
N GLU A 380 -17.48 -4.42 24.98
CA GLU A 380 -18.31 -3.32 25.53
C GLU A 380 -18.65 -2.21 24.54
N ALA A 381 -19.80 -1.57 24.77
CA ALA A 381 -20.33 -0.45 24.00
C ALA A 381 -19.71 0.89 24.43
N ASP A 382 -19.53 1.80 23.49
CA ASP A 382 -18.93 3.12 23.73
C ASP A 382 -19.88 4.06 24.48
N THR A 383 -19.54 4.40 25.72
CA THR A 383 -20.32 5.27 26.63
C THR A 383 -19.73 6.68 26.79
N SER A 384 -18.75 7.07 25.96
CA SER A 384 -17.98 8.35 26.04
C SER A 384 -18.80 9.65 25.84
N GLY A 385 -20.13 9.55 25.81
CA GLY A 385 -21.07 10.63 25.54
C GLY A 385 -21.79 11.24 26.74
N LYS A 386 -21.81 10.58 27.92
CA LYS A 386 -22.70 10.96 29.03
C LYS A 386 -21.93 11.03 30.36
N GLY A 387 -22.02 12.17 31.07
CA GLY A 387 -21.50 12.36 32.43
C GLY A 387 -20.21 13.18 32.55
N ALA A 388 -19.86 13.60 33.78
CA ALA A 388 -18.72 14.48 34.08
C ALA A 388 -17.36 13.91 33.63
N LEU A 389 -17.16 12.59 33.74
CA LEU A 389 -15.95 11.90 33.28
C LEU A 389 -15.73 12.07 31.76
N SER A 390 -16.82 12.07 30.97
CA SER A 390 -16.72 12.28 29.52
C SER A 390 -16.24 13.69 29.16
N TRP A 391 -16.61 14.70 29.98
CA TRP A 391 -16.14 16.08 29.81
C TRP A 391 -14.65 16.22 30.14
N VAL A 392 -14.20 15.62 31.25
CA VAL A 392 -12.78 15.59 31.62
C VAL A 392 -11.95 14.94 30.51
N VAL A 393 -12.36 13.77 30.02
CA VAL A 393 -11.69 13.08 28.91
C VAL A 393 -11.62 13.94 27.65
N ARG A 394 -12.69 14.69 27.32
CA ARG A 394 -12.70 15.61 26.16
C ARG A 394 -11.74 16.79 26.34
N VAL A 395 -11.76 17.44 27.49
CA VAL A 395 -10.88 18.60 27.76
C VAL A 395 -9.42 18.15 27.76
N SER A 396 -9.09 17.05 28.45
CA SER A 396 -7.74 16.47 28.45
C SER A 396 -7.29 16.04 27.05
N SER A 397 -8.19 15.48 26.25
CA SER A 397 -7.91 15.16 24.84
C SER A 397 -7.53 16.40 24.02
N TRP A 398 -8.27 17.50 24.16
CA TRP A 398 -7.96 18.75 23.49
C TRP A 398 -6.66 19.38 23.98
N ALA A 399 -6.35 19.27 25.27
CA ALA A 399 -5.08 19.72 25.82
C ALA A 399 -3.90 18.98 25.16
N CYS A 400 -3.99 17.65 24.97
CA CYS A 400 -2.97 16.90 24.24
C CYS A 400 -2.78 17.39 22.79
N VAL A 401 -3.87 17.70 22.09
CA VAL A 401 -3.82 18.24 20.72
C VAL A 401 -3.14 19.62 20.72
N VAL A 402 -3.49 20.49 21.67
CA VAL A 402 -2.87 21.81 21.81
C VAL A 402 -1.37 21.66 22.07
N VAL A 403 -0.96 20.80 23.01
CA VAL A 403 0.46 20.55 23.30
C VAL A 403 1.21 20.08 22.05
N PHE A 404 0.64 19.15 21.28
CA PHE A 404 1.23 18.69 20.02
C PHE A 404 1.46 19.84 19.04
N PHE A 405 0.46 20.70 18.83
CA PHE A 405 0.56 21.82 17.91
C PHE A 405 1.47 22.94 18.40
N VAL A 406 1.55 23.18 19.71
CA VAL A 406 2.53 24.11 20.30
C VAL A 406 3.97 23.61 20.07
N VAL A 407 4.22 22.32 20.29
CA VAL A 407 5.53 21.72 19.97
C VAL A 407 5.84 21.82 18.48
N ALA A 408 4.87 21.53 17.61
CA ALA A 408 5.05 21.64 16.17
C ALA A 408 5.35 23.09 15.73
N ALA A 409 4.69 24.08 16.34
CA ALA A 409 4.96 25.50 16.09
C ALA A 409 6.39 25.87 16.52
N TYR A 410 6.79 25.48 17.73
CA TYR A 410 8.15 25.65 18.23
C TYR A 410 9.20 25.04 17.28
N MET A 411 8.93 23.85 16.75
CA MET A 411 9.82 23.18 15.82
C MET A 411 9.89 23.85 14.44
N ALA A 412 8.80 24.46 13.99
CA ALA A 412 8.80 25.25 12.77
C ALA A 412 9.68 26.51 12.91
N ASP A 413 9.63 27.17 14.07
CA ASP A 413 10.53 28.29 14.40
C ASP A 413 12.00 27.88 14.39
N LEU A 414 12.35 26.80 15.12
CA LEU A 414 13.70 26.24 15.10
C LEU A 414 14.13 25.89 13.67
N GLY A 415 13.24 25.28 12.89
CA GLY A 415 13.45 24.99 11.47
C GLY A 415 13.94 26.20 10.69
N VAL A 416 13.26 27.34 10.82
CA VAL A 416 13.68 28.60 10.20
C VAL A 416 15.00 29.10 10.79
N HIS A 417 15.14 29.09 12.11
CA HIS A 417 16.32 29.64 12.78
C HIS A 417 17.62 28.96 12.30
N TYR A 418 17.68 27.62 12.32
CA TYR A 418 18.88 26.85 12.00
C TYR A 418 19.06 26.57 10.51
N TYR A 419 17.99 26.22 9.79
CA TYR A 419 18.11 25.69 8.44
C TYR A 419 17.88 26.72 7.33
N TYR A 420 17.14 27.80 7.62
CA TYR A 420 16.95 28.85 6.61
C TYR A 420 18.19 29.72 6.47
N LYS A 421 18.79 29.75 5.28
CA LYS A 421 19.94 30.60 4.94
C LYS A 421 19.56 31.50 3.76
N PRO A 422 19.08 32.75 4.01
CA PRO A 422 18.66 33.63 2.94
C PRO A 422 19.86 34.02 2.06
N GLY A 423 19.65 34.05 0.74
CA GLY A 423 20.64 34.52 -0.22
C GLY A 423 20.91 36.03 -0.09
N ALA A 424 22.06 36.49 -0.57
CA ALA A 424 22.46 37.90 -0.46
C ALA A 424 21.47 38.88 -1.11
N LYS A 425 20.83 38.45 -2.21
CA LYS A 425 19.93 39.26 -3.05
C LYS A 425 18.44 39.20 -2.68
N VAL A 426 18.07 38.55 -1.56
CA VAL A 426 16.66 38.44 -1.17
C VAL A 426 16.21 39.71 -0.43
N ALA A 427 14.93 40.11 -0.57
CA ALA A 427 14.36 41.30 0.06
C ALA A 427 14.54 41.28 1.60
N ALA A 428 14.57 42.48 2.21
CA ALA A 428 14.83 42.64 3.66
C ALA A 428 13.89 41.81 4.54
N PHE A 429 12.62 41.70 4.14
CA PHE A 429 11.62 40.84 4.79
C PHE A 429 12.12 39.40 4.97
N TRP A 430 12.67 38.81 3.90
CA TRP A 430 13.17 37.43 3.91
C TRP A 430 14.53 37.27 4.62
N LYS A 431 15.14 38.36 5.10
CA LYS A 431 16.38 38.29 5.90
C LYS A 431 16.08 38.26 7.40
N ASN A 432 14.89 38.68 7.82
CA ASN A 432 14.49 38.69 9.24
C ASN A 432 14.06 37.29 9.69
N LYS A 433 15.03 36.52 10.22
CA LYS A 433 14.80 35.14 10.68
C LYS A 433 13.80 35.03 11.84
N GLU A 434 13.83 35.96 12.78
CA GLU A 434 12.97 35.93 13.97
C GLU A 434 11.50 36.11 13.59
N MET A 435 11.22 37.10 12.73
CA MET A 435 9.88 37.29 12.17
C MET A 435 9.45 36.09 11.32
N LEU A 436 10.34 35.52 10.50
CA LEU A 436 10.02 34.34 9.68
C LEU A 436 9.76 33.09 10.54
N GLY A 437 10.48 32.91 11.64
CA GLY A 437 10.26 31.81 12.59
C GLY A 437 8.94 31.96 13.35
N THR A 438 8.62 33.19 13.77
CA THR A 438 7.30 33.53 14.33
C THR A 438 6.19 33.27 13.33
N LEU A 439 6.37 33.69 12.08
CA LEU A 439 5.41 33.42 11.00
C LEU A 439 5.24 31.91 10.77
N ALA A 440 6.34 31.14 10.75
CA ALA A 440 6.29 29.69 10.60
C ALA A 440 5.51 29.03 11.75
N SER A 441 5.74 29.46 12.99
CA SER A 441 4.97 29.02 14.17
C SER A 441 3.48 29.31 14.04
N VAL A 442 3.12 30.55 13.70
CA VAL A 442 1.73 30.97 13.53
C VAL A 442 1.07 30.17 12.41
N MET A 443 1.75 29.98 11.29
CA MET A 443 1.22 29.22 10.15
C MET A 443 1.00 27.75 10.48
N THR A 444 1.86 27.13 11.30
CA THR A 444 1.65 25.75 11.79
C THR A 444 0.34 25.60 12.57
N LEU A 445 -0.13 26.65 13.25
CA LEU A 445 -1.40 26.66 13.99
C LEU A 445 -2.58 27.06 13.10
N VAL A 446 -2.41 28.10 12.27
CA VAL A 446 -3.48 28.70 11.47
C VAL A 446 -3.89 27.82 10.29
N ILE A 447 -2.94 27.18 9.59
CA ILE A 447 -3.25 26.36 8.41
C ILE A 447 -4.21 25.21 8.75
N PRO A 448 -3.96 24.37 9.79
CA PRO A 448 -4.88 23.29 10.14
C PRO A 448 -6.25 23.79 10.61
N ALA A 449 -6.29 24.88 11.37
CA ALA A 449 -7.53 25.49 11.84
C ALA A 449 -8.38 26.01 10.67
N PHE A 450 -7.75 26.73 9.74
CA PHE A 450 -8.40 27.21 8.52
C PHE A 450 -8.89 26.06 7.64
N ALA A 451 -8.07 25.03 7.43
CA ALA A 451 -8.45 23.84 6.66
C ALA A 451 -9.65 23.12 7.29
N GLY A 452 -9.67 22.99 8.63
CA GLY A 452 -10.81 22.44 9.37
C GLY A 452 -12.07 23.27 9.19
N GLY A 453 -11.98 24.60 9.37
CA GLY A 453 -13.09 25.52 9.16
C GLY A 453 -13.63 25.49 7.72
N LEU A 454 -12.74 25.41 6.73
CA LEU A 454 -13.09 25.28 5.32
C LEU A 454 -13.83 23.97 5.04
N ILE A 455 -13.35 22.83 5.55
CA ILE A 455 -14.02 21.54 5.39
C ILE A 455 -15.43 21.57 5.99
N LEU A 456 -15.57 22.13 7.19
CA LEU A 456 -16.87 22.28 7.86
C LEU A 456 -17.81 23.20 7.07
N GLY A 457 -17.30 24.34 6.60
CA GLY A 457 -18.04 25.28 5.76
C GLY A 457 -18.51 24.63 4.46
N LEU A 458 -17.62 23.96 3.73
CA LEU A 458 -17.94 23.23 2.51
C LEU A 458 -18.98 22.14 2.76
N ARG A 459 -18.85 21.37 3.84
CA ARG A 459 -19.79 20.31 4.19
C ARG A 459 -21.20 20.86 4.45
N ARG A 460 -21.29 22.01 5.13
CA ARG A 460 -22.57 22.62 5.52
C ARG A 460 -23.23 23.46 4.41
N TRP A 461 -22.44 24.15 3.58
CA TRP A 461 -22.91 25.17 2.63
C TRP A 461 -22.72 24.76 1.16
N ALA A 462 -21.80 23.85 0.85
CA ALA A 462 -21.48 23.40 -0.51
C ALA A 462 -21.19 21.88 -0.59
N PRO A 463 -22.18 21.01 -0.25
CA PRO A 463 -21.94 19.57 -0.05
C PRO A 463 -21.40 18.86 -1.30
N LYS A 464 -21.76 19.30 -2.51
CA LYS A 464 -21.20 18.76 -3.76
C LYS A 464 -19.70 19.01 -3.88
N VAL A 465 -19.24 20.21 -3.51
CA VAL A 465 -17.82 20.58 -3.50
C VAL A 465 -17.09 19.81 -2.41
N TYR A 466 -17.68 19.66 -1.22
CA TYR A 466 -17.14 18.81 -0.15
C TYR A 466 -16.92 17.37 -0.61
N LEU A 467 -17.91 16.74 -1.26
CA LEU A 467 -17.77 15.38 -1.78
C LEU A 467 -16.66 15.27 -2.83
N PHE A 468 -16.52 16.27 -3.70
CA PHE A 468 -15.41 16.32 -4.66
C PHE A 468 -14.05 16.43 -3.95
N VAL A 469 -13.90 17.38 -3.01
CA VAL A 469 -12.66 17.54 -2.23
C VAL A 469 -12.32 16.26 -1.46
N ARG A 470 -13.31 15.65 -0.81
CA ARG A 470 -13.15 14.41 -0.02
C ARG A 470 -12.74 13.21 -0.87
N ASP A 471 -13.39 13.00 -2.03
CA ASP A 471 -13.22 11.79 -2.83
C ASP A 471 -12.11 11.89 -3.88
N TRP A 472 -11.84 13.10 -4.38
CA TRP A 472 -10.77 13.38 -5.34
C TRP A 472 -9.55 13.97 -4.66
N LEU A 473 -9.59 15.22 -4.17
CA LEU A 473 -8.40 15.95 -3.71
C LEU A 473 -7.73 15.28 -2.50
N LEU A 474 -8.51 14.93 -1.48
CA LEU A 474 -8.06 14.22 -0.28
C LEU A 474 -8.28 12.72 -0.39
N GLY A 475 -8.92 12.26 -1.46
CA GLY A 475 -9.32 10.87 -1.62
C GLY A 475 -8.33 10.07 -2.44
N LYS A 476 -8.39 8.75 -2.30
CA LYS A 476 -7.46 7.83 -2.98
C LYS A 476 -7.44 7.90 -4.50
N ARG A 477 -8.47 8.50 -5.12
CA ARG A 477 -8.54 8.62 -6.58
C ARG A 477 -7.41 9.48 -7.13
N PHE A 478 -7.20 10.67 -6.58
CA PHE A 478 -6.11 11.54 -7.06
C PHE A 478 -4.74 10.93 -6.76
N TRP A 479 -4.48 10.59 -5.50
CA TRP A 479 -3.14 10.18 -5.09
C TRP A 479 -2.71 8.86 -5.70
N LEU A 480 -3.56 7.82 -5.69
CA LEU A 480 -3.16 6.52 -6.22
C LEU A 480 -3.12 6.50 -7.75
N VAL A 481 -4.01 7.23 -8.44
CA VAL A 481 -3.97 7.32 -9.90
C VAL A 481 -2.74 8.09 -10.35
N LEU A 482 -2.49 9.27 -9.75
CA LEU A 482 -1.33 10.08 -10.10
C LEU A 482 -0.03 9.34 -9.75
N GLY A 483 0.03 8.70 -8.59
CA GLY A 483 1.13 7.80 -8.21
C GLY A 483 1.32 6.69 -9.24
N PHE A 484 0.25 5.99 -9.64
CA PHE A 484 0.35 4.91 -10.63
C PHE A 484 0.87 5.42 -11.98
N LEU A 485 0.41 6.58 -12.44
CA LEU A 485 0.89 7.22 -13.67
C LEU A 485 2.36 7.63 -13.57
N PHE A 486 2.81 8.15 -12.43
CA PHE A 486 4.23 8.45 -12.22
C PHE A 486 5.09 7.20 -12.31
N HIS A 487 4.68 6.11 -11.64
CA HIS A 487 5.43 4.86 -11.67
C HIS A 487 5.44 4.26 -13.08
N LEU A 488 4.31 4.27 -13.80
CA LEU A 488 4.26 3.84 -15.20
C LEU A 488 5.17 4.70 -16.10
N GLY A 489 5.21 6.01 -15.88
CA GLY A 489 6.12 6.93 -16.58
C GLY A 489 7.59 6.62 -16.29
N ILE A 490 7.93 6.33 -15.03
CA ILE A 490 9.28 5.90 -14.64
C ILE A 490 9.62 4.57 -15.32
N ASP A 491 8.75 3.56 -15.31
CA ASP A 491 9.03 2.26 -15.97
C ASP A 491 9.20 2.41 -17.49
N ALA A 492 8.41 3.29 -18.12
CA ALA A 492 8.51 3.53 -19.55
C ALA A 492 9.79 4.30 -19.96
N SER A 493 10.27 5.22 -19.10
CA SER A 493 11.36 6.15 -19.45
C SER A 493 12.70 5.84 -18.81
N MET A 494 12.70 5.15 -17.66
CA MET A 494 13.87 4.92 -16.83
C MET A 494 14.16 3.43 -16.63
N ASN A 495 15.44 3.11 -16.47
CA ASN A 495 15.93 1.80 -16.09
C ASN A 495 16.26 1.78 -14.59
N VAL A 496 15.26 1.51 -13.74
CA VAL A 496 15.39 1.49 -12.28
C VAL A 496 15.11 0.10 -11.67
N GLY A 497 15.30 -0.95 -12.47
CA GLY A 497 15.01 -2.33 -12.08
C GLY A 497 13.55 -2.52 -11.67
N THR A 498 13.32 -3.33 -10.64
CA THR A 498 11.97 -3.68 -10.17
C THR A 498 11.33 -2.68 -9.21
N PHE A 499 11.97 -1.53 -8.97
CA PHE A 499 11.50 -0.51 -8.04
C PHE A 499 10.04 -0.11 -8.30
N VAL A 500 9.70 0.15 -9.57
CA VAL A 500 8.35 0.56 -9.97
C VAL A 500 7.32 -0.50 -9.60
N GLN A 501 7.60 -1.76 -9.92
CA GLN A 501 6.69 -2.88 -9.71
C GLN A 501 6.46 -3.09 -8.21
N VAL A 502 7.49 -2.90 -7.37
CA VAL A 502 7.36 -2.93 -5.90
C VAL A 502 6.45 -1.82 -5.40
N MET A 503 6.63 -0.60 -5.88
CA MET A 503 5.81 0.55 -5.44
C MET A 503 4.36 0.46 -5.94
N ILE A 504 4.10 -0.13 -7.11
CA ILE A 504 2.72 -0.35 -7.58
C ILE A 504 2.06 -1.50 -6.80
N ALA A 505 2.81 -2.55 -6.45
CA ALA A 505 2.28 -3.71 -5.74
C ALA A 505 1.74 -3.40 -4.33
N VAL A 506 2.13 -2.26 -3.74
CA VAL A 506 1.63 -1.80 -2.44
C VAL A 506 0.32 -1.01 -2.54
N TYR A 507 -0.19 -0.70 -3.73
CA TYR A 507 -1.41 0.11 -3.91
C TYR A 507 -2.73 -0.64 -3.65
N PRO A 508 -2.89 -1.94 -3.99
CA PRO A 508 -4.15 -2.66 -3.77
C PRO A 508 -4.65 -2.63 -2.32
N ILE A 509 -3.75 -2.51 -1.35
CA ILE A 509 -4.06 -2.45 0.09
C ILE A 509 -4.91 -1.21 0.47
N TRP A 510 -4.89 -0.16 -0.37
CA TRP A 510 -5.65 1.08 -0.18
C TRP A 510 -7.10 0.98 -0.70
N LEU A 511 -7.43 -0.06 -1.46
CA LEU A 511 -8.77 -0.25 -2.02
C LEU A 511 -9.77 -0.68 -0.94
N ALA A 512 -11.05 -0.34 -1.12
CA ALA A 512 -12.14 -0.90 -0.33
C ALA A 512 -12.84 -2.00 -1.14
N GLY A 513 -13.63 -2.84 -0.47
CA GLY A 513 -14.44 -3.87 -1.13
C GLY A 513 -15.28 -3.32 -2.28
N GLN A 514 -15.93 -2.18 -2.05
CA GLN A 514 -16.73 -1.47 -3.07
C GLN A 514 -15.93 -1.03 -4.30
N ASP A 515 -14.65 -0.69 -4.14
CA ASP A 515 -13.80 -0.33 -5.28
C ASP A 515 -13.45 -1.58 -6.09
N ILE A 516 -13.26 -2.71 -5.43
CA ILE A 516 -13.03 -4.02 -6.06
C ILE A 516 -14.31 -4.48 -6.78
N ASP A 517 -15.49 -4.27 -6.19
CA ASP A 517 -16.78 -4.53 -6.83
C ASP A 517 -16.94 -3.69 -8.10
N LYS A 518 -16.63 -2.39 -8.03
CA LYS A 518 -16.63 -1.50 -9.21
C LYS A 518 -15.60 -1.90 -10.26
N MET A 519 -14.42 -2.37 -9.83
CA MET A 519 -13.39 -2.88 -10.74
C MET A 519 -13.90 -4.11 -11.49
N TRP A 520 -14.46 -5.11 -10.80
CA TRP A 520 -15.03 -6.29 -11.46
C TRP A 520 -16.21 -5.93 -12.36
N TRP A 521 -17.09 -5.07 -11.87
CA TRP A 521 -18.19 -4.52 -12.67
C TRP A 521 -17.70 -3.87 -13.96
N TYR A 522 -16.62 -3.08 -13.89
CA TYR A 522 -16.03 -2.41 -15.03
C TYR A 522 -15.38 -3.41 -16.01
N LEU A 523 -14.56 -4.33 -15.49
CA LEU A 523 -13.83 -5.31 -16.29
C LEU A 523 -14.76 -6.26 -17.06
N TYR A 524 -15.92 -6.60 -16.51
CA TYR A 524 -16.84 -7.56 -17.12
C TYR A 524 -17.90 -6.96 -18.04
N ARG A 525 -18.14 -5.64 -17.98
CA ARG A 525 -19.07 -4.97 -18.89
C ARG A 525 -18.43 -4.64 -20.24
N LEU A 526 -19.23 -4.70 -21.29
CA LEU A 526 -18.80 -4.36 -22.65
C LEU A 526 -18.84 -2.84 -22.84
N PRO A 527 -17.90 -2.26 -23.60
CA PRO A 527 -18.05 -0.90 -24.09
C PRO A 527 -19.36 -0.77 -24.88
N ALA A 528 -20.20 0.20 -24.51
CA ALA A 528 -21.48 0.43 -25.17
C ALA A 528 -21.29 0.82 -26.64
N LYS A 529 -22.14 0.32 -27.54
CA LYS A 529 -22.16 0.80 -28.93
C LYS A 529 -22.74 2.23 -28.97
N PRO A 530 -22.39 3.04 -29.99
CA PRO A 530 -23.00 4.36 -30.17
C PRO A 530 -24.52 4.26 -30.26
N GLY A 531 -25.25 5.01 -29.44
CA GLY A 531 -26.71 4.94 -29.32
C GLY A 531 -27.22 3.96 -28.24
N GLU A 532 -26.34 3.19 -27.60
CA GLU A 532 -26.70 2.21 -26.57
C GLU A 532 -26.20 2.64 -25.19
N GLY A 533 -26.87 2.24 -24.11
CA GLY A 533 -26.35 2.39 -22.74
C GLY A 533 -26.01 3.83 -22.32
N GLY A 534 -26.72 4.82 -22.88
CA GLY A 534 -26.47 6.24 -22.65
C GLY A 534 -25.30 6.84 -23.45
N ARG A 535 -24.61 6.03 -24.28
CA ARG A 535 -23.58 6.53 -25.20
C ARG A 535 -24.24 7.27 -26.36
N PRO A 536 -23.86 8.52 -26.68
CA PRO A 536 -24.54 9.25 -27.75
C PRO A 536 -24.35 8.55 -29.12
N ALA A 537 -25.33 8.65 -30.02
CA ALA A 537 -25.25 8.10 -31.38
C ALA A 537 -24.25 8.88 -32.26
N TRP A 538 -23.72 8.29 -33.33
CA TRP A 538 -22.78 9.00 -34.23
C TRP A 538 -23.41 10.28 -34.79
N PRO A 539 -22.67 11.40 -34.84
CA PRO A 539 -23.16 12.64 -35.40
C PRO A 539 -23.16 12.56 -36.94
N GLU A 540 -24.04 13.33 -37.56
CA GLU A 540 -24.05 13.51 -39.01
C GLU A 540 -22.87 14.39 -39.46
N GLY A 541 -22.20 14.00 -40.55
CA GLY A 541 -21.09 14.75 -41.16
C GLY A 541 -19.68 14.26 -40.81
N LYS A 542 -18.81 14.15 -41.83
CA LYS A 542 -17.47 13.55 -41.74
C LYS A 542 -16.54 14.26 -40.73
N LEU A 543 -16.57 15.59 -40.63
CA LEU A 543 -15.73 16.36 -39.69
C LEU A 543 -16.09 16.05 -38.22
N LYS A 544 -17.39 16.04 -37.91
CA LYS A 544 -17.89 15.73 -36.55
C LYS A 544 -17.63 14.27 -36.19
N GLN A 545 -17.70 13.36 -37.16
CA GLN A 545 -17.30 11.95 -36.99
C GLN A 545 -15.79 11.81 -36.71
N GLY A 546 -14.94 12.57 -37.41
CA GLY A 546 -13.49 12.61 -37.19
C GLY A 546 -13.11 13.10 -35.79
N LEU A 547 -13.67 14.23 -35.35
CA LEU A 547 -13.50 14.72 -33.97
C LEU A 547 -13.98 13.69 -32.93
N ARG A 548 -15.05 12.96 -33.27
CA ARG A 548 -15.62 11.97 -32.37
C ARG A 548 -14.80 10.68 -32.25
N LEU A 549 -14.08 10.31 -33.30
CA LEU A 549 -13.10 9.22 -33.25
C LEU A 549 -12.00 9.50 -32.22
N ALA A 550 -11.58 10.76 -32.04
CA ALA A 550 -10.58 11.13 -31.04
C ALA A 550 -11.05 10.90 -29.59
N ILE A 551 -12.34 11.10 -29.30
CA ILE A 551 -12.92 10.87 -27.96
C ILE A 551 -13.48 9.46 -27.78
N ALA A 552 -13.58 8.65 -28.85
CA ALA A 552 -14.16 7.32 -28.80
C ALA A 552 -13.49 6.37 -27.78
N PRO A 553 -12.16 6.40 -27.56
CA PRO A 553 -11.53 5.60 -26.50
C PRO A 553 -12.03 5.97 -25.10
N PHE A 554 -12.22 7.26 -24.83
CA PHE A 554 -12.77 7.75 -23.56
C PHE A 554 -14.25 7.36 -23.40
N GLU A 555 -15.06 7.52 -24.45
CA GLU A 555 -16.46 7.05 -24.43
C GLU A 555 -16.55 5.53 -24.17
N ARG A 556 -15.68 4.72 -24.78
CA ARG A 556 -15.62 3.26 -24.56
C ARG A 556 -15.21 2.90 -23.13
N ALA A 557 -14.42 3.76 -22.48
CA ALA A 557 -14.08 3.59 -21.07
C ALA A 557 -15.29 3.92 -20.19
N VAL A 558 -16.00 5.03 -20.45
CA VAL A 558 -17.09 5.53 -19.59
C VAL A 558 -18.39 4.75 -19.76
N TYR A 559 -18.87 4.60 -21.00
CA TYR A 559 -20.18 4.00 -21.28
C TYR A 559 -20.05 2.50 -21.45
N ARG A 560 -20.66 1.73 -20.55
CA ARG A 560 -20.61 0.27 -20.56
C ARG A 560 -21.97 -0.37 -20.34
N VAL A 561 -22.24 -1.44 -21.09
CA VAL A 561 -23.48 -2.22 -21.03
C VAL A 561 -23.23 -3.58 -20.38
N GLU A 562 -24.28 -4.08 -19.74
CA GLU A 562 -24.28 -5.39 -19.10
C GLU A 562 -24.28 -6.49 -20.16
N ARG A 563 -23.62 -7.61 -19.87
CA ARG A 563 -23.73 -8.80 -20.69
C ARG A 563 -24.92 -9.61 -20.19
N ASP A 564 -25.69 -10.18 -21.11
CA ASP A 564 -26.70 -11.15 -20.71
C ASP A 564 -26.01 -12.32 -19.98
N PRO A 565 -26.48 -12.68 -18.78
CA PRO A 565 -25.83 -13.69 -17.96
C PRO A 565 -26.13 -15.10 -18.47
N TRP A 566 -25.21 -16.02 -18.22
CA TRP A 566 -25.46 -17.45 -18.41
C TRP A 566 -26.44 -17.94 -17.34
N VAL A 567 -27.34 -18.85 -17.70
CA VAL A 567 -28.29 -19.43 -16.73
C VAL A 567 -27.78 -20.80 -16.29
N VAL A 568 -27.51 -20.94 -15.00
CA VAL A 568 -27.20 -22.21 -14.36
C VAL A 568 -28.51 -22.88 -13.95
N VAL A 569 -28.82 -24.01 -14.58
CA VAL A 569 -29.99 -24.82 -14.23
C VAL A 569 -29.60 -25.80 -13.12
N HIS A 570 -30.36 -25.83 -12.03
CA HIS A 570 -30.11 -26.73 -10.89
C HIS A 570 -31.39 -27.38 -10.36
N GLY A 571 -31.27 -28.60 -9.82
CA GLY A 571 -32.36 -29.26 -9.13
C GLY A 571 -32.54 -28.79 -7.70
N ALA A 572 -33.63 -29.25 -7.06
CA ALA A 572 -33.91 -29.01 -5.65
C ALA A 572 -33.06 -29.88 -4.69
N ASP A 573 -32.33 -30.86 -5.23
CA ASP A 573 -31.47 -31.74 -4.44
C ASP A 573 -30.32 -30.97 -3.77
N ASP A 574 -29.98 -31.36 -2.53
CA ASP A 574 -28.97 -30.68 -1.71
C ASP A 574 -27.59 -30.64 -2.40
N VAL A 575 -27.23 -31.68 -3.16
CA VAL A 575 -25.96 -31.70 -3.91
C VAL A 575 -25.93 -30.62 -5.00
N ASP A 576 -27.05 -30.40 -5.68
CA ASP A 576 -27.20 -29.39 -6.73
C ASP A 576 -27.20 -27.97 -6.15
N VAL A 577 -27.92 -27.76 -5.05
CA VAL A 577 -27.93 -26.48 -4.30
C VAL A 577 -26.52 -26.12 -3.81
N ARG A 578 -25.80 -27.07 -3.22
CA ARG A 578 -24.42 -26.88 -2.76
C ARG A 578 -23.45 -26.56 -3.89
N ARG A 579 -23.64 -27.17 -5.08
CA ARG A 579 -22.84 -26.89 -6.28
C ARG A 579 -23.07 -25.46 -6.78
N VAL A 580 -24.33 -25.02 -6.84
CA VAL A 580 -24.69 -23.65 -7.19
C VAL A 580 -24.11 -22.64 -6.19
N ALA A 581 -24.16 -22.95 -4.90
CA ALA A 581 -23.57 -22.10 -3.87
C ALA A 581 -22.04 -21.92 -4.09
N LEU A 582 -21.33 -22.98 -4.51
CA LEU A 582 -19.91 -22.85 -4.86
C LEU A 582 -19.66 -22.00 -6.10
N LEU A 583 -20.46 -22.15 -7.15
CA LEU A 583 -20.35 -21.33 -8.36
C LEU A 583 -20.52 -19.84 -8.04
N ARG A 584 -21.51 -19.53 -7.19
CA ARG A 584 -21.80 -18.15 -6.80
C ARG A 584 -20.70 -17.51 -5.96
N CYS A 585 -19.86 -18.30 -5.28
CA CYS A 585 -18.67 -17.78 -4.59
C CYS A 585 -17.62 -17.19 -5.56
N TRP A 586 -17.63 -17.58 -6.83
CA TRP A 586 -16.69 -17.14 -7.86
C TRP A 586 -17.31 -16.19 -8.90
N ASP A 587 -18.63 -15.97 -8.83
CA ASP A 587 -19.31 -15.02 -9.69
C ASP A 587 -19.15 -13.58 -9.18
N LEU A 588 -17.97 -13.00 -9.46
CA LEU A 588 -17.61 -11.64 -9.04
C LEU A 588 -18.30 -10.53 -9.85
N GLY A 589 -19.09 -10.88 -10.87
CA GLY A 589 -19.66 -9.91 -11.83
C GLY A 589 -21.14 -10.14 -12.18
N GLN A 590 -21.87 -10.93 -11.39
CA GLN A 590 -23.28 -11.29 -11.64
C GLN A 590 -23.52 -11.89 -13.04
N ARG A 591 -22.57 -12.67 -13.53
CA ARG A 591 -22.61 -13.27 -14.88
C ARG A 591 -23.42 -14.55 -14.92
N LEU A 592 -23.81 -15.06 -13.76
CA LEU A 592 -24.67 -16.22 -13.63
C LEU A 592 -26.04 -15.82 -13.07
N ARG A 593 -27.09 -16.27 -13.74
CA ARG A 593 -28.42 -16.43 -13.17
C ARG A 593 -28.60 -17.89 -12.77
N PHE A 594 -29.45 -18.13 -11.78
CA PHE A 594 -29.72 -19.46 -11.27
C PHE A 594 -31.21 -19.73 -11.43
N GLU A 595 -31.55 -20.84 -12.06
CA GLU A 595 -32.92 -21.27 -12.34
C GLU A 595 -33.11 -22.66 -11.71
N LEU A 596 -34.17 -22.79 -10.90
CA LEU A 596 -34.56 -24.04 -10.27
C LEU A 596 -35.44 -24.83 -11.24
N ASP A 597 -35.05 -26.08 -11.48
CA ASP A 597 -35.81 -27.07 -12.24
C ASP A 597 -36.17 -28.21 -11.28
N GLU A 598 -37.43 -28.24 -10.82
CA GLU A 598 -37.89 -29.20 -9.80
C GLU A 598 -37.88 -30.65 -10.29
N ASP A 599 -38.03 -30.86 -11.60
CA ASP A 599 -38.10 -32.19 -12.23
C ASP A 599 -36.71 -32.76 -12.54
N ARG A 600 -35.64 -32.02 -12.20
CA ARG A 600 -34.28 -32.40 -12.55
C ARG A 600 -33.80 -33.62 -11.77
N ALA A 601 -33.30 -34.62 -12.51
CA ALA A 601 -32.76 -35.85 -11.93
C ALA A 601 -31.62 -35.58 -10.92
N LYS A 602 -31.63 -36.31 -9.80
CA LYS A 602 -30.62 -36.19 -8.74
C LYS A 602 -29.22 -36.47 -9.28
N GLY A 603 -28.27 -35.59 -8.98
CA GLY A 603 -26.87 -35.74 -9.38
C GLY A 603 -26.61 -35.48 -10.87
N ALA A 604 -27.56 -34.89 -11.60
CA ALA A 604 -27.39 -34.49 -12.99
C ALA A 604 -26.10 -33.68 -13.21
N PRO A 605 -25.46 -33.79 -14.39
CA PRO A 605 -24.27 -33.01 -14.70
C PRO A 605 -24.57 -31.50 -14.66
N LEU A 606 -23.53 -30.67 -14.49
CA LEU A 606 -23.69 -29.21 -14.55
C LEU A 606 -24.28 -28.81 -15.91
N THR A 607 -25.36 -28.02 -15.92
CA THR A 607 -26.01 -27.51 -17.14
C THR A 607 -25.97 -25.98 -17.15
N LEU A 608 -25.56 -25.40 -18.28
CA LEU A 608 -25.57 -23.97 -18.54
C LEU A 608 -26.39 -23.68 -19.80
N ARG A 609 -27.33 -22.75 -19.73
CA ARG A 609 -28.02 -22.19 -20.89
C ARG A 609 -27.33 -20.90 -21.31
N ALA A 610 -27.07 -20.78 -22.61
CA ALA A 610 -26.44 -19.60 -23.18
C ALA A 610 -27.34 -18.37 -23.09
N PRO A 611 -26.75 -17.16 -23.07
CA PRO A 611 -27.52 -15.92 -22.95
C PRO A 611 -28.47 -15.67 -24.13
N ASP A 612 -28.19 -16.26 -25.30
CA ASP A 612 -29.06 -16.18 -26.49
C ASP A 612 -30.29 -17.10 -26.41
N GLY A 613 -30.37 -17.95 -25.38
CA GLY A 613 -31.42 -18.93 -25.17
C GLY A 613 -31.40 -20.12 -26.14
N LYS A 614 -30.46 -20.17 -27.10
CA LYS A 614 -30.46 -21.15 -28.20
C LYS A 614 -29.63 -22.40 -27.91
N SER A 615 -28.65 -22.31 -27.02
CA SER A 615 -27.76 -23.42 -26.70
C SER A 615 -27.77 -23.77 -25.22
N THR A 616 -27.79 -25.08 -24.93
CA THR A 616 -27.67 -25.64 -23.59
C THR A 616 -26.47 -26.58 -23.56
N LEU A 617 -25.52 -26.28 -22.69
CA LEU A 617 -24.26 -27.02 -22.55
C LEU A 617 -24.31 -27.84 -21.25
N THR A 618 -23.73 -29.03 -21.27
CA THR A 618 -23.70 -29.92 -20.10
C THR A 618 -22.30 -30.46 -19.82
N GLY A 619 -22.04 -30.81 -18.56
CA GLY A 619 -20.81 -31.50 -18.15
C GLY A 619 -19.54 -30.73 -18.51
N ALA A 620 -18.67 -31.35 -19.31
CA ALA A 620 -17.35 -30.80 -19.66
C ALA A 620 -17.45 -29.47 -20.43
N ASP A 621 -18.43 -29.35 -21.35
CA ASP A 621 -18.59 -28.17 -22.19
C ASP A 621 -19.08 -26.97 -21.36
N ALA A 622 -19.99 -27.23 -20.41
CA ALA A 622 -20.36 -26.25 -19.40
C ALA A 622 -19.16 -25.81 -18.57
N GLY A 623 -18.31 -26.77 -18.16
CA GLY A 623 -17.05 -26.48 -17.45
C GLY A 623 -16.09 -25.59 -18.23
N ALA A 624 -15.95 -25.82 -19.54
CA ALA A 624 -15.09 -25.02 -20.40
C ALA A 624 -15.55 -23.56 -20.49
N VAL A 625 -16.86 -23.31 -20.49
CA VAL A 625 -17.44 -21.95 -20.47
C VAL A 625 -17.18 -21.23 -19.13
N LEU A 626 -17.11 -21.96 -18.03
CA LEU A 626 -16.82 -21.36 -16.71
C LEU A 626 -15.38 -20.86 -16.57
N ILE A 627 -14.42 -21.45 -17.30
CA ILE A 627 -13.00 -21.06 -17.26
C ILE A 627 -12.80 -19.58 -17.56
N PRO A 628 -13.28 -19.05 -18.70
CA PRO A 628 -13.12 -17.64 -19.02
C PRO A 628 -13.97 -16.73 -18.12
N LEU A 629 -15.03 -17.27 -17.54
CA LEU A 629 -15.82 -16.54 -16.58
C LEU A 629 -15.00 -16.32 -15.30
N PHE A 630 -14.64 -17.36 -14.55
CA PHE A 630 -14.12 -17.15 -13.20
C PHE A 630 -12.62 -16.82 -13.14
N PRO A 631 -12.21 -15.72 -12.48
CA PRO A 631 -10.78 -15.44 -12.24
C PRO A 631 -10.04 -16.57 -11.55
N GLY A 632 -10.73 -17.30 -10.66
CA GLY A 632 -10.17 -18.49 -9.99
C GLY A 632 -9.85 -19.65 -10.93
N LEU A 633 -10.35 -19.63 -12.17
CA LEU A 633 -10.07 -20.62 -13.22
C LEU A 633 -9.20 -20.07 -14.36
N TRP A 634 -8.82 -18.79 -14.35
CA TRP A 634 -8.06 -18.20 -15.46
C TRP A 634 -6.69 -18.84 -15.69
N TRP A 635 -6.11 -19.50 -14.70
CA TRP A 635 -4.89 -20.30 -14.88
C TRP A 635 -5.11 -21.53 -15.78
N LEU A 636 -6.35 -22.00 -15.95
CA LEU A 636 -6.73 -23.01 -16.94
C LEU A 636 -6.99 -22.42 -18.33
N TRP A 637 -7.07 -21.09 -18.47
CA TRP A 637 -7.36 -20.43 -19.75
C TRP A 637 -6.39 -20.85 -20.86
N PRO A 638 -5.06 -20.86 -20.66
CA PRO A 638 -4.13 -21.29 -21.71
C PRO A 638 -4.33 -22.75 -22.14
N LEU A 639 -4.94 -23.57 -21.27
CA LEU A 639 -5.21 -24.98 -21.50
C LEU A 639 -6.66 -25.23 -21.93
N SER A 640 -7.50 -24.21 -22.11
CA SER A 640 -8.93 -24.38 -22.36
C SER A 640 -9.24 -25.10 -23.67
N LEU A 641 -8.29 -25.12 -24.61
CA LEU A 641 -8.38 -25.84 -25.89
C LEU A 641 -7.99 -27.33 -25.76
N VAL A 642 -7.39 -27.76 -24.65
CA VAL A 642 -6.98 -29.15 -24.43
C VAL A 642 -8.21 -29.98 -24.03
N PRO A 643 -8.50 -31.10 -24.74
CA PRO A 643 -9.62 -31.98 -24.41
C PRO A 643 -9.58 -32.44 -22.94
N GLY A 644 -10.68 -32.27 -22.22
CA GLY A 644 -10.80 -32.70 -20.82
C GLY A 644 -10.56 -31.61 -19.77
N VAL A 645 -10.04 -30.44 -20.12
CA VAL A 645 -9.86 -29.32 -19.16
C VAL A 645 -11.20 -28.80 -18.62
N GLY A 646 -12.26 -28.85 -19.43
CA GLY A 646 -13.63 -28.60 -18.96
C GLY A 646 -14.08 -29.57 -17.85
N LYS A 647 -13.68 -30.85 -17.92
CA LYS A 647 -13.96 -31.82 -16.85
C LYS A 647 -13.21 -31.47 -15.56
N LEU A 648 -11.97 -30.97 -15.67
CA LEU A 648 -11.20 -30.51 -14.52
C LEU A 648 -11.86 -29.30 -13.85
N ALA A 649 -12.35 -28.33 -14.63
CA ALA A 649 -13.09 -27.19 -14.11
C ALA A 649 -14.34 -27.65 -13.32
N VAL A 650 -15.13 -28.58 -13.87
CA VAL A 650 -16.28 -29.17 -13.15
C VAL A 650 -15.84 -29.92 -11.90
N LEU A 651 -14.73 -30.68 -11.96
CA LEU A 651 -14.21 -31.45 -10.84
C LEU A 651 -13.79 -30.54 -9.67
N ILE A 652 -13.14 -29.41 -9.97
CA ILE A 652 -12.78 -28.39 -8.97
C ILE A 652 -14.05 -27.86 -8.29
N LEU A 653 -15.12 -27.67 -9.06
CA LEU A 653 -16.40 -27.12 -8.60
C LEU A 653 -17.35 -28.15 -7.98
N ARG A 654 -16.99 -29.44 -7.99
CA ARG A 654 -17.82 -30.53 -7.47
C ARG A 654 -17.81 -30.54 -5.93
N GLN A 655 -18.98 -30.62 -5.30
CA GLN A 655 -19.06 -31.08 -3.90
C GLN A 655 -19.15 -32.60 -3.84
N ARG A 656 -18.42 -33.22 -2.91
CA ARG A 656 -18.69 -34.62 -2.56
C ARG A 656 -19.97 -34.63 -1.73
N GLY A 657 -20.86 -35.57 -2.05
CA GLY A 657 -22.10 -35.83 -1.30
C GLY A 657 -21.79 -36.16 0.15
#